data_AF-A0A3A0DLZ7-F1
#
_entry.id   AF-A0A3A0DLZ7-F1
#
_cell.length_a   1.000
_cell.length_b   1.000
_cell.length_c   1.000
_cell.angle_alpha   90.00
_cell.angle_beta   90.00
_cell.angle_gamma   90.00
#
_symmetry.space_group_name_H-M   'P 1'
#
loop_
_entity.id
_entity.type
_entity.pdbx_description
1 polymer ?
#
loop_
_entity_poly.entity_id
_entity_poly.type
_entity_poly.pdbx_seq_one_letter_code
_entity_poly.pdbx_strand_id
1 'polypeptide(L)'
;MFKHAHFLVWYSLSILALATTAFGQGNSEFNGKWRLIPAKSSEIGLYGTLSLEFQQQEAAVTLIQNWGTPRFFLTDTLRLQTNGEVNNAPVREREFASNVFMGLYLPVGAARQITAKWENQGETLRVEERYAIHGSQGNSNFASCHTYSLSNDNETLTYQINRSTRKSGPLIKYVLKREGTREAYYMKLEDNWEITGKLAEQAFLISLQGLANSTGPRLYFIYPPTWNFNYTPAIFEFYQNQKNYTFTQLHSAEQALKTFKAQVKGYVVWDKSVRTSLIVAFTLAGLEKAVVVSEEMIPMMEQAGLKLVKDFRDQFTGKSDAEIYTWAYEQYWPRCSKDFIIWMGGESGNVMKPGVADWGIYKQAFFNDLSSKPKDAAEYALANKLLSEMNSRAMVMGWHSYAKDKEEEHVKLTSSYGLCVDGLHTLPNFSFNSQVPVTKGFQFKNHHNVVAGKSYAPEKKVYITCVQTDGLGLGAWTKPGRGEIPYAWETLMNYSWLAPAMLEFFYSQATPNDFFIGCLSGPGYMYPKAVPPKLLPPLIGRARELMEKLDLNVFEIMDYSEGAEVGGNTDLPEKVVEAYYQGMPNAIGFINGYTPSSTFAIKDKRPLISYDYYLSPSRLVEEAVADLHELAAINSKRPYFLLVHVRENSDIKRVKSILDKLGSEFELVPLDIFLTMAGNQPTFQERFLQPTSE
;
A
#
# COMPACT_ATOMS: atom_id res chain seq x y z
N MET A 1 23.26 -45.00 -68.75
CA MET A 1 22.43 -44.92 -69.98
C MET A 1 21.93 -43.48 -70.14
N PHE A 2 21.80 -43.02 -71.40
CA PHE A 2 20.99 -41.92 -71.97
C PHE A 2 19.88 -41.32 -71.06
N LYS A 3 19.45 -40.04 -71.11
CA LYS A 3 19.79 -38.76 -71.81
C LYS A 3 18.88 -37.65 -71.19
N HIS A 4 19.01 -36.32 -71.33
CA HIS A 4 20.04 -35.35 -71.81
C HIS A 4 19.63 -33.91 -71.38
N ALA A 5 20.60 -32.99 -71.20
CA ALA A 5 20.52 -31.52 -71.43
C ALA A 5 19.57 -30.66 -70.55
N HIS A 6 19.77 -29.34 -70.34
CA HIS A 6 20.63 -28.35 -71.03
C HIS A 6 21.47 -27.46 -70.08
N PHE A 7 22.54 -26.87 -70.64
CA PHE A 7 23.36 -25.81 -70.03
C PHE A 7 22.62 -24.48 -69.92
N LEU A 8 22.93 -23.66 -68.90
CA LEU A 8 22.86 -22.20 -69.03
C LEU A 8 23.83 -21.45 -68.09
N VAL A 9 24.42 -20.42 -68.70
CA VAL A 9 25.51 -19.55 -68.27
C VAL A 9 25.23 -18.81 -66.95
N TRP A 10 26.25 -18.70 -66.08
CA TRP A 10 26.23 -17.80 -64.93
C TRP A 10 26.51 -16.35 -65.38
N TYR A 11 25.60 -15.43 -65.05
CA TYR A 11 25.85 -13.98 -65.11
C TYR A 11 25.86 -13.42 -63.69
N SER A 12 26.95 -12.76 -63.31
CA SER A 12 27.09 -12.11 -62.02
C SER A 12 26.27 -10.82 -61.98
N LEU A 13 25.19 -10.79 -61.17
CA LEU A 13 24.45 -9.55 -60.91
C LEU A 13 24.96 -8.88 -59.63
N SER A 14 25.57 -7.71 -59.77
CA SER A 14 25.92 -6.85 -58.64
C SER A 14 24.67 -6.24 -58.03
N ILE A 15 24.21 -6.75 -56.88
CA ILE A 15 23.14 -6.11 -56.12
C ILE A 15 23.72 -4.89 -55.40
N LEU A 16 23.40 -3.70 -55.93
CA LEU A 16 23.57 -2.46 -55.20
C LEU A 16 22.61 -2.47 -54.00
N ALA A 17 23.12 -2.74 -52.81
CA ALA A 17 22.36 -2.58 -51.58
C ALA A 17 22.17 -1.08 -51.30
N LEU A 18 21.13 -0.50 -51.90
CA LEU A 18 20.58 0.79 -51.49
C LEU A 18 20.10 0.64 -50.04
N ALA A 19 20.96 1.03 -49.10
CA ALA A 19 20.58 1.23 -47.72
C ALA A 19 19.65 2.45 -47.66
N THR A 20 18.36 2.22 -47.92
CA THR A 20 17.32 3.20 -47.62
C THR A 20 17.29 3.37 -46.11
N THR A 21 18.00 4.38 -45.61
CA THR A 21 17.84 4.87 -44.25
C THR A 21 16.39 5.31 -44.10
N ALA A 22 15.57 4.43 -43.53
CA ALA A 22 14.26 4.82 -43.03
C ALA A 22 14.52 5.87 -41.94
N PHE A 23 14.36 7.15 -42.29
CA PHE A 23 14.42 8.24 -41.32
C PHE A 23 13.30 8.00 -40.32
N GLY A 24 13.69 7.53 -39.13
CA GLY A 24 12.77 6.90 -38.19
C GLY A 24 11.67 7.87 -37.78
N GLN A 25 10.42 7.47 -38.03
CA GLN A 25 9.26 8.08 -37.39
C GLN A 25 9.41 7.92 -35.88
N GLY A 26 9.11 8.97 -35.12
CA GLY A 26 9.14 8.89 -33.66
C GLY A 26 8.08 7.95 -33.11
N ASN A 27 8.29 7.45 -31.89
CA ASN A 27 7.29 6.66 -31.21
C ASN A 27 6.03 7.53 -31.02
N SER A 28 4.86 7.03 -31.47
CA SER A 28 3.58 7.75 -31.37
C SER A 28 3.22 8.12 -29.93
N GLU A 29 3.75 7.39 -28.94
CA GLU A 29 3.58 7.68 -27.52
C GLU A 29 4.18 9.03 -27.08
N PHE A 30 5.03 9.70 -27.86
CA PHE A 30 5.38 11.09 -27.53
C PHE A 30 4.16 12.02 -27.58
N ASN A 31 3.20 11.77 -28.48
CA ASN A 31 2.12 12.69 -28.80
C ASN A 31 1.22 13.03 -27.61
N GLY A 32 0.74 14.28 -27.56
CA GLY A 32 -0.09 14.79 -26.48
C GLY A 32 0.70 15.52 -25.40
N LYS A 33 0.04 15.78 -24.26
CA LYS A 33 0.54 16.66 -23.20
C LYS A 33 1.20 15.91 -22.05
N TRP A 34 2.34 16.43 -21.63
CA TRP A 34 3.17 15.97 -20.53
C TRP A 34 3.33 17.09 -19.50
N ARG A 35 3.28 16.76 -18.21
CA ARG A 35 3.42 17.71 -17.10
C ARG A 35 4.49 17.24 -16.12
N LEU A 36 5.26 18.20 -15.60
CA LEU A 36 6.35 17.98 -14.65
C LEU A 36 5.96 17.14 -13.43
N ILE A 37 6.87 16.27 -13.00
CA ILE A 37 6.92 15.67 -11.67
C ILE A 37 8.01 16.43 -10.89
N PRO A 38 7.66 17.40 -10.03
CA PRO A 38 8.65 18.26 -9.38
C PRO A 38 9.68 17.47 -8.56
N ALA A 39 9.23 16.47 -7.80
CA ALA A 39 10.08 15.63 -6.94
C ALA A 39 11.17 14.82 -7.69
N LYS A 40 11.04 14.63 -9.01
CA LYS A 40 12.00 13.89 -9.86
C LYS A 40 12.82 14.80 -10.78
N SER A 41 12.69 16.12 -10.61
CA SER A 41 13.13 17.12 -11.57
C SER A 41 14.12 18.12 -10.96
N SER A 42 14.90 18.75 -11.82
CA SER A 42 15.71 19.92 -11.47
C SER A 42 14.79 21.09 -11.13
N GLU A 43 15.29 22.00 -10.30
CA GLU A 43 14.64 23.26 -9.97
C GLU A 43 14.38 24.11 -11.24
N ILE A 44 13.27 24.86 -11.27
CA ILE A 44 12.80 25.64 -12.42
C ILE A 44 12.46 27.10 -12.08
N GLY A 45 13.07 27.64 -11.02
CA GLY A 45 12.94 29.01 -10.56
C GLY A 45 11.48 29.48 -10.39
N LEU A 46 11.26 30.74 -10.78
CA LEU A 46 9.96 31.41 -10.67
C LEU A 46 8.83 30.79 -11.51
N TYR A 47 9.15 29.91 -12.47
CA TYR A 47 8.11 29.25 -13.27
C TYR A 47 7.30 28.27 -12.41
N GLY A 48 7.96 27.41 -11.62
CA GLY A 48 7.29 26.46 -10.71
C GLY A 48 6.54 25.28 -11.38
N THR A 49 6.17 25.39 -12.66
CA THR A 49 5.62 24.31 -13.49
C THR A 49 6.31 24.23 -14.86
N LEU A 50 6.21 23.06 -15.50
CA LEU A 50 6.58 22.84 -16.90
C LEU A 50 5.57 21.86 -17.53
N SER A 51 5.09 22.17 -18.73
CA SER A 51 4.44 21.20 -19.61
C SER A 51 5.08 21.17 -20.99
N LEU A 52 5.07 19.97 -21.60
CA LEU A 52 5.53 19.73 -22.96
C LEU A 52 4.38 19.12 -23.75
N GLU A 53 4.12 19.61 -24.96
CA GLU A 53 3.17 19.00 -25.89
C GLU A 53 3.90 18.62 -27.18
N PHE A 54 3.72 17.37 -27.62
CA PHE A 54 4.25 16.87 -28.88
C PHE A 54 3.10 16.58 -29.84
N GLN A 55 3.24 17.00 -31.09
CA GLN A 55 2.33 16.70 -32.18
C GLN A 55 3.16 16.27 -33.40
N GLN A 56 3.29 14.96 -33.62
CA GLN A 56 4.01 14.39 -34.76
C GLN A 56 3.12 14.36 -36.01
N GLN A 57 3.70 14.74 -37.15
CA GLN A 57 3.08 14.73 -38.47
C GLN A 57 4.13 14.33 -39.49
N GLU A 58 4.00 13.13 -40.07
CA GLU A 58 4.96 12.58 -41.05
C GLU A 58 6.42 12.62 -40.54
N ALA A 59 7.31 13.37 -41.22
CA ALA A 59 8.71 13.56 -40.86
C ALA A 59 8.96 14.79 -39.94
N ALA A 60 7.91 15.41 -39.42
CA ALA A 60 7.98 16.60 -38.58
C ALA A 60 7.37 16.39 -37.20
N VAL A 61 7.85 17.18 -36.22
CA VAL A 61 7.26 17.29 -34.88
C VAL A 61 7.04 18.75 -34.52
N THR A 62 5.85 19.06 -34.03
CA THR A 62 5.61 20.31 -33.28
C THR A 62 5.83 20.03 -31.81
N LEU A 63 6.75 20.76 -31.19
CA LEU A 63 7.03 20.75 -29.76
C LEU A 63 6.62 22.09 -29.16
N ILE A 64 5.72 22.07 -28.19
CA ILE A 64 5.31 23.24 -27.41
C ILE A 64 5.82 23.06 -25.99
N GLN A 65 6.64 24.00 -25.51
CA GLN A 65 7.15 24.04 -24.14
C GLN A 65 6.46 25.20 -23.41
N ASN A 66 5.65 24.91 -22.39
CA ASN A 66 5.04 25.93 -21.53
C ASN A 66 5.71 25.90 -20.16
N TRP A 67 6.44 26.97 -19.85
CA TRP A 67 7.09 27.17 -18.58
C TRP A 67 6.19 28.04 -17.72
N GLY A 68 5.80 27.49 -16.57
CA GLY A 68 5.30 28.24 -15.42
C GLY A 68 3.81 28.50 -15.29
N THR A 69 3.50 29.32 -14.29
CA THR A 69 2.15 29.65 -13.85
C THR A 69 1.63 30.92 -14.55
N PRO A 70 0.32 31.25 -14.49
CA PRO A 70 -0.20 32.48 -15.10
C PRO A 70 0.46 33.79 -14.66
N ARG A 71 1.20 33.80 -13.53
CA ARG A 71 1.98 34.96 -13.06
C ARG A 71 3.34 35.09 -13.73
N PHE A 72 3.97 33.97 -14.06
CA PHE A 72 5.28 33.88 -14.71
C PHE A 72 5.18 32.77 -15.75
N PHE A 73 4.84 33.14 -16.99
CA PHE A 73 4.66 32.18 -18.08
C PHE A 73 5.60 32.48 -19.24
N LEU A 74 6.03 31.43 -19.94
CA LEU A 74 6.78 31.49 -21.19
C LEU A 74 6.37 30.31 -22.07
N THR A 75 6.04 30.55 -23.34
CA THR A 75 5.70 29.50 -24.30
C THR A 75 6.65 29.55 -25.49
N ASP A 76 7.37 28.45 -25.73
CA ASP A 76 8.17 28.25 -26.94
C ASP A 76 7.54 27.17 -27.82
N THR A 77 7.30 27.48 -29.10
CA THR A 77 6.74 26.54 -30.08
C THR A 77 7.72 26.34 -31.22
N LEU A 78 8.26 25.13 -31.30
CA LEU A 78 9.16 24.68 -32.34
C LEU A 78 8.41 23.75 -33.29
N ARG A 79 8.53 23.99 -34.60
CA ARG A 79 8.12 23.06 -35.66
C ARG A 79 9.39 22.58 -36.33
N LEU A 80 9.71 21.30 -36.18
CA LEU A 80 11.01 20.74 -36.52
C LEU A 80 10.84 19.56 -37.48
N GLN A 81 11.50 19.62 -38.63
CA GLN A 81 11.79 18.44 -39.45
C GLN A 81 12.79 17.56 -38.69
N THR A 82 12.51 16.26 -38.61
CA THR A 82 13.28 15.30 -37.81
C THR A 82 14.23 14.43 -38.65
N ASN A 83 14.51 14.86 -39.88
CA ASN A 83 15.48 14.26 -40.81
C ASN A 83 16.95 14.67 -40.52
N GLY A 84 17.19 15.49 -39.50
CA GLY A 84 18.51 16.01 -39.15
C GLY A 84 18.93 17.30 -39.88
N GLU A 85 18.11 17.84 -40.78
CA GLU A 85 18.38 19.11 -41.44
C GLU A 85 18.21 20.32 -40.50
N VAL A 86 18.73 21.47 -40.91
CA VAL A 86 18.69 22.70 -40.09
C VAL A 86 17.33 23.39 -40.23
N ASN A 87 16.56 23.34 -39.16
CA ASN A 87 15.38 24.16 -38.95
C ASN A 87 15.80 25.55 -38.47
N ASN A 88 15.22 26.60 -39.04
CA ASN A 88 15.41 27.97 -38.57
C ASN A 88 14.18 28.41 -37.77
N ALA A 89 14.37 28.73 -36.48
CA ALA A 89 13.31 29.21 -35.60
C ALA A 89 13.68 30.56 -34.98
N PRO A 90 12.81 31.57 -34.97
CA PRO A 90 13.12 32.84 -34.32
C PRO A 90 13.21 32.67 -32.79
N VAL A 91 14.07 33.48 -32.18
CA VAL A 91 13.95 33.85 -30.76
C VAL A 91 12.76 34.78 -30.64
N ARG A 92 11.73 34.37 -29.90
CA ARG A 92 10.50 35.17 -29.68
C ARG A 92 10.54 35.95 -28.38
N GLU A 93 11.16 35.37 -27.37
CA GLU A 93 11.19 35.85 -25.99
C GLU A 93 12.65 35.92 -25.53
N ARG A 94 12.94 36.79 -24.58
CA ARG A 94 14.33 37.08 -24.17
C ARG A 94 14.82 36.22 -23.01
N GLU A 95 13.90 35.53 -22.34
CA GLU A 95 14.08 34.79 -21.09
C GLU A 95 14.82 33.48 -21.29
N PHE A 96 15.84 33.23 -20.46
CA PHE A 96 16.61 31.97 -20.49
C PHE A 96 15.90 30.83 -19.71
N ALA A 97 14.70 30.46 -20.18
CA ALA A 97 13.72 29.53 -19.60
C ALA A 97 14.18 28.62 -18.43
N SER A 98 15.17 27.77 -18.66
CA SER A 98 15.71 26.83 -17.66
C SER A 98 16.27 27.44 -16.37
N ASN A 99 16.64 28.74 -16.37
CA ASN A 99 17.19 29.47 -15.24
C ASN A 99 17.08 30.99 -15.48
N VAL A 100 15.97 31.56 -15.00
CA VAL A 100 15.68 33.01 -15.09
C VAL A 100 16.55 33.90 -14.20
N PHE A 101 17.37 33.32 -13.31
CA PHE A 101 18.26 34.05 -12.41
C PHE A 101 19.68 34.24 -12.96
N MET A 102 19.98 33.69 -14.14
CA MET A 102 21.22 34.00 -14.85
C MET A 102 21.09 35.34 -15.57
N GLY A 103 22.12 36.19 -15.47
CA GLY A 103 22.22 37.48 -16.18
C GLY A 103 22.48 37.32 -17.68
N LEU A 104 21.63 36.55 -18.36
CA LEU A 104 21.67 36.24 -19.79
C LEU A 104 20.32 36.57 -20.41
N TYR A 105 20.32 37.07 -21.64
CA TYR A 105 19.09 37.16 -22.44
C TYR A 105 19.32 36.68 -23.88
N LEU A 106 18.26 36.17 -24.50
CA LEU A 106 18.26 35.78 -25.90
C LEU A 106 17.92 37.01 -26.77
N PRO A 107 18.69 37.31 -27.83
CA PRO A 107 18.37 38.42 -28.73
C PRO A 107 17.09 38.15 -29.53
N VAL A 108 15.98 38.80 -29.16
CA VAL A 108 14.68 38.65 -29.83
C VAL A 108 14.78 39.00 -31.32
N GLY A 109 14.16 38.18 -32.18
CA GLY A 109 14.24 38.28 -33.63
C GLY A 109 15.46 37.59 -34.26
N ALA A 110 16.47 37.20 -33.48
CA ALA A 110 17.59 36.40 -34.01
C ALA A 110 17.13 34.96 -34.38
N ALA A 111 17.84 34.33 -35.31
CA ALA A 111 17.58 32.95 -35.70
C ALA A 111 18.31 31.95 -34.79
N ARG A 112 17.58 30.92 -34.32
CA ARG A 112 18.11 29.67 -33.79
C ARG A 112 18.26 28.69 -34.95
N GLN A 113 19.44 28.11 -35.10
CA GLN A 113 19.67 26.95 -35.97
C GLN A 113 19.44 25.69 -35.15
N ILE A 114 18.47 24.85 -35.56
CA ILE A 114 18.00 23.70 -34.78
C ILE A 114 17.99 22.45 -35.65
N THR A 115 18.78 21.44 -35.32
CA THR A 115 18.67 20.11 -35.93
C THR A 115 17.90 19.18 -34.99
N ALA A 116 16.95 18.42 -35.53
CA ALA A 116 16.18 17.44 -34.76
C ALA A 116 16.27 16.07 -35.42
N LYS A 117 16.33 15.01 -34.60
CA LYS A 117 16.33 13.62 -35.07
C LYS A 117 15.80 12.67 -34.01
N TRP A 118 15.22 11.57 -34.47
CA TRP A 118 14.85 10.45 -33.62
C TRP A 118 16.03 9.48 -33.47
N GLU A 119 16.32 9.10 -32.23
CA GLU A 119 17.32 8.10 -31.84
C GLU A 119 16.60 6.94 -31.12
N ASN A 120 17.30 5.83 -30.88
CA ASN A 120 16.79 4.66 -30.14
C ASN A 120 15.42 4.17 -30.66
N GLN A 121 15.34 3.86 -31.96
CA GLN A 121 14.12 3.37 -32.62
C GLN A 121 12.87 4.27 -32.45
N GLY A 122 13.07 5.58 -32.21
CA GLY A 122 11.97 6.54 -32.02
C GLY A 122 11.64 6.84 -30.56
N GLU A 123 12.31 6.20 -29.59
CA GLU A 123 12.10 6.41 -28.16
C GLU A 123 12.79 7.67 -27.61
N THR A 124 13.67 8.30 -28.38
CA THR A 124 14.35 9.55 -27.99
C THR A 124 14.34 10.58 -29.11
N LEU A 125 13.76 11.76 -28.85
CA LEU A 125 13.95 12.94 -29.69
C LEU A 125 15.19 13.70 -29.22
N ARG A 126 16.17 13.87 -30.10
CA ARG A 126 17.33 14.72 -29.87
C ARG A 126 17.23 15.99 -30.70
N VAL A 127 17.35 17.14 -30.03
CA VAL A 127 17.28 18.48 -30.62
C VAL A 127 18.56 19.24 -30.25
N GLU A 128 19.35 19.63 -31.23
CA GLU A 128 20.55 20.45 -31.02
C GLU A 128 20.30 21.88 -31.51
N GLU A 129 20.42 22.84 -30.60
CA GLU A 129 20.25 24.27 -30.91
C GLU A 129 21.59 25.00 -30.92
N ARG A 130 21.76 25.93 -31.87
CA ARG A 130 22.86 26.90 -31.93
C ARG A 130 22.31 28.30 -32.14
N TYR A 131 22.71 29.24 -31.29
CA TYR A 131 22.29 30.64 -31.33
C TYR A 131 23.27 31.54 -30.56
N ALA A 132 23.14 32.86 -30.72
CA ALA A 132 23.83 33.83 -29.89
C ALA A 132 23.03 34.08 -28.60
N ILE A 133 23.71 34.13 -27.46
CA ILE A 133 23.18 34.67 -26.19
C ILE A 133 23.90 35.96 -25.85
N HIS A 134 23.23 36.90 -25.18
CA HIS A 134 23.84 38.14 -24.71
C HIS A 134 24.07 38.07 -23.19
N GLY A 135 25.30 38.33 -22.77
CA GLY A 135 25.68 38.49 -21.36
C GLY A 135 26.22 39.90 -21.06
N SER A 136 26.86 40.10 -19.91
CA SER A 136 27.45 41.40 -19.54
C SER A 136 28.59 41.87 -20.46
N GLN A 137 29.16 40.96 -21.26
CA GLN A 137 30.25 41.22 -22.21
C GLN A 137 29.80 41.18 -23.68
N GLY A 138 28.49 41.25 -23.95
CA GLY A 138 27.93 41.21 -25.29
C GLY A 138 27.54 39.80 -25.75
N ASN A 139 27.52 39.59 -27.07
CA ASN A 139 27.09 38.34 -27.69
C ASN A 139 28.15 37.22 -27.56
N SER A 140 27.69 36.02 -27.25
CA SER A 140 28.49 34.79 -27.21
C SER A 140 27.79 33.67 -27.96
N ASN A 141 28.55 32.86 -28.71
CA ASN A 141 28.03 31.67 -29.37
C ASN A 141 27.66 30.62 -28.32
N PHE A 142 26.41 30.15 -28.37
CA PHE A 142 25.87 29.16 -27.45
C PHE A 142 25.35 27.95 -28.22
N ALA A 143 25.51 26.78 -27.61
CA ALA A 143 24.98 25.53 -28.13
C ALA A 143 24.43 24.67 -26.99
N SER A 144 23.25 24.11 -27.19
CA SER A 144 22.61 23.16 -26.27
C SER A 144 22.10 21.93 -27.01
N CYS A 145 22.22 20.78 -26.36
CA CYS A 145 21.62 19.52 -26.79
C CYS A 145 20.50 19.18 -25.82
N HIS A 146 19.29 19.04 -26.35
CA HIS A 146 18.07 18.70 -25.65
C HIS A 146 17.70 17.28 -26.03
N THR A 147 17.46 16.41 -25.05
CA THR A 147 17.03 15.03 -25.30
C THR A 147 15.75 14.76 -24.53
N TYR A 148 14.72 14.31 -25.24
CA TYR A 148 13.44 13.91 -24.70
C TYR A 148 13.31 12.40 -24.91
N SER A 149 13.34 11.61 -23.84
CA SER A 149 13.31 10.14 -23.90
C SER A 149 12.10 9.60 -23.14
N LEU A 150 11.32 8.73 -23.77
CA LEU A 150 10.27 7.96 -23.08
C LEU A 150 10.89 6.91 -22.16
N SER A 151 10.21 6.57 -21.06
CA SER A 151 10.47 5.34 -20.32
C SER A 151 9.88 4.12 -21.04
N ASN A 152 10.46 2.94 -20.84
CA ASN A 152 10.06 1.69 -21.49
C ASN A 152 8.59 1.27 -21.23
N ASP A 153 7.96 1.85 -20.20
CA ASP A 153 6.55 1.67 -19.85
C ASP A 153 5.62 2.75 -20.44
N ASN A 154 6.19 3.75 -21.12
CA ASN A 154 5.56 4.98 -21.64
C ASN A 154 4.84 5.85 -20.58
N GLU A 155 5.09 5.62 -19.28
CA GLU A 155 4.46 6.39 -18.20
C GLU A 155 5.12 7.75 -17.97
N THR A 156 6.41 7.87 -18.29
CA THR A 156 7.21 9.08 -18.06
C THR A 156 8.00 9.51 -19.29
N LEU A 157 8.26 10.81 -19.35
CA LEU A 157 9.13 11.43 -20.33
C LEU A 157 10.25 12.15 -19.59
N THR A 158 11.50 11.78 -19.87
CA THR A 158 12.69 12.46 -19.33
C THR A 158 13.21 13.47 -20.34
N TYR A 159 13.17 14.74 -19.99
CA TYR A 159 13.76 15.85 -20.73
C TYR A 159 15.09 16.26 -20.08
N GLN A 160 16.20 16.21 -20.83
CA GLN A 160 17.52 16.65 -20.36
C GLN A 160 18.06 17.78 -21.23
N ILE A 161 18.86 18.66 -20.63
CA ILE A 161 19.56 19.75 -21.33
C ILE A 161 21.05 19.70 -21.01
N ASN A 162 21.86 19.45 -22.03
CA ASN A 162 23.31 19.61 -21.98
C ASN A 162 23.71 20.93 -22.67
N ARG A 163 24.73 21.62 -22.17
CA ARG A 163 25.17 22.95 -22.64
C ARG A 163 26.66 23.00 -22.83
N SER A 164 27.11 23.49 -23.98
CA SER A 164 28.53 23.67 -24.28
C SER A 164 29.28 24.49 -23.23
N THR A 165 28.60 25.40 -22.53
CA THR A 165 29.14 26.27 -21.48
C THR A 165 29.08 25.69 -20.06
N ARG A 166 28.26 24.66 -19.77
CA ARG A 166 28.14 24.06 -18.43
C ARG A 166 29.11 22.89 -18.30
N LYS A 167 30.29 23.14 -17.73
CA LYS A 167 31.39 22.16 -17.66
C LYS A 167 31.29 21.14 -16.51
N SER A 168 30.52 21.42 -15.47
CA SER A 168 30.41 20.60 -14.26
C SER A 168 29.07 20.80 -13.55
N GLY A 169 28.85 20.04 -12.46
CA GLY A 169 27.63 20.04 -11.66
C GLY A 169 26.58 19.03 -12.15
N PRO A 170 25.41 18.97 -11.50
CA PRO A 170 24.35 18.04 -11.87
C PRO A 170 23.80 18.33 -13.27
N LEU A 171 23.33 17.29 -13.95
CA LEU A 171 22.65 17.40 -15.23
C LEU A 171 21.32 18.17 -15.07
N ILE A 172 20.98 19.05 -16.01
CA ILE A 172 19.65 19.64 -16.06
C ILE A 172 18.71 18.56 -16.60
N LYS A 173 17.84 18.03 -15.72
CA LYS A 173 16.90 16.94 -16.00
C LYS A 173 15.53 17.29 -15.45
N TYR A 174 14.49 17.14 -16.25
CA TYR A 174 13.09 17.23 -15.88
C TYR A 174 12.42 15.89 -16.20
N VAL A 175 11.62 15.36 -15.29
CA VAL A 175 10.80 14.17 -15.53
C VAL A 175 9.35 14.58 -15.54
N LEU A 176 8.64 14.15 -16.57
CA LEU A 176 7.23 14.47 -16.80
C LEU A 176 6.41 13.18 -16.90
N LYS A 177 5.11 13.30 -16.70
CA LYS A 177 4.10 12.25 -16.94
C LYS A 177 2.97 12.81 -17.80
N ARG A 178 2.08 11.95 -18.31
CA ARG A 178 0.88 12.37 -19.04
C ARG A 178 0.04 13.34 -18.20
N GLU A 179 -0.38 14.46 -18.81
CA GLU A 179 -1.25 15.43 -18.14
C GLU A 179 -2.57 14.79 -17.67
N GLY A 180 -3.05 15.15 -16.48
CA GLY A 180 -4.25 14.56 -15.87
C GLY A 180 -4.05 13.16 -15.25
N THR A 181 -2.89 12.53 -15.40
CA THR A 181 -2.59 11.24 -14.77
C THR A 181 -1.88 11.39 -13.43
N ARG A 182 -2.28 10.57 -12.44
CA ARG A 182 -1.65 10.51 -11.10
C ARG A 182 -1.57 11.89 -10.43
N GLU A 183 -2.57 12.72 -10.66
CA GLU A 183 -2.76 14.02 -10.01
C GLU A 183 -3.76 13.81 -8.88
N ALA A 184 -3.32 14.08 -7.66
CA ALA A 184 -4.11 13.87 -6.45
C ALA A 184 -3.97 15.06 -5.50
N TYR A 185 -4.79 15.07 -4.47
CA TYR A 185 -4.77 16.04 -3.39
C TYR A 185 -4.41 15.33 -2.09
N TYR A 186 -3.87 16.08 -1.15
CA TYR A 186 -3.68 15.58 0.20
C TYR A 186 -4.04 16.60 1.27
N MET A 187 -4.38 16.09 2.44
CA MET A 187 -4.53 16.87 3.67
C MET A 187 -3.72 16.21 4.78
N LYS A 188 -3.29 17.01 5.75
CA LYS A 188 -2.78 16.51 7.03
C LYS A 188 -3.94 16.57 8.02
N LEU A 189 -4.21 15.46 8.69
CA LEU A 189 -5.22 15.41 9.75
C LEU A 189 -4.59 15.77 11.09
N GLU A 190 -5.44 16.24 12.01
CA GLU A 190 -5.06 16.65 13.36
C GLU A 190 -5.46 15.58 14.38
N ASP A 191 -4.86 15.62 15.57
CA ASP A 191 -5.32 14.81 16.71
C ASP A 191 -6.62 15.36 17.32
N ASN A 192 -7.02 14.81 18.48
CA ASN A 192 -8.28 15.08 19.18
C ASN A 192 -9.52 14.48 18.48
N TRP A 193 -9.61 13.15 18.54
CA TRP A 193 -10.68 12.33 17.97
C TRP A 193 -11.94 12.23 18.86
N GLU A 194 -12.12 13.17 19.78
CA GLU A 194 -13.32 13.27 20.61
C GLU A 194 -14.52 13.86 19.85
N ILE A 195 -15.74 13.46 20.20
CA ILE A 195 -17.03 14.00 19.73
C ILE A 195 -17.11 15.53 19.94
N THR A 196 -16.57 16.01 21.06
CA THR A 196 -16.44 17.43 21.44
C THR A 196 -15.23 18.11 20.84
N GLY A 197 -14.29 17.34 20.27
CA GLY A 197 -13.07 17.79 19.62
C GLY A 197 -13.18 17.86 18.09
N LYS A 198 -12.14 17.38 17.40
CA LYS A 198 -12.03 17.46 15.93
C LYS A 198 -12.82 16.37 15.20
N LEU A 199 -13.44 15.39 15.88
CA LEU A 199 -14.14 14.27 15.22
C LEU A 199 -15.18 14.73 14.19
N ALA A 200 -15.90 15.82 14.44
CA ALA A 200 -16.86 16.39 13.50
C ALA A 200 -16.24 16.72 12.12
N GLU A 201 -15.15 17.50 12.12
CA GLU A 201 -14.42 17.88 10.91
C GLU A 201 -13.78 16.65 10.25
N GLN A 202 -13.24 15.73 11.04
CA GLN A 202 -12.56 14.54 10.53
C GLN A 202 -13.51 13.50 9.95
N ALA A 203 -14.70 13.31 10.54
CA ALA A 203 -15.76 12.47 9.97
C ALA A 203 -16.26 13.03 8.63
N PHE A 204 -16.41 14.35 8.53
CA PHE A 204 -16.68 15.01 7.26
C PHE A 204 -15.59 14.73 6.22
N LEU A 205 -14.31 14.97 6.56
CA LEU A 205 -13.17 14.77 5.66
C LEU A 205 -13.04 13.31 5.19
N ILE A 206 -13.19 12.34 6.09
CA ILE A 206 -13.14 10.90 5.78
C ILE A 206 -14.34 10.49 4.90
N SER A 207 -15.54 11.01 5.17
CA SER A 207 -16.70 10.76 4.30
C SER A 207 -16.52 11.36 2.90
N LEU A 208 -15.92 12.55 2.82
CA LEU A 208 -15.56 13.20 1.56
C LEU A 208 -14.49 12.41 0.81
N GLN A 209 -13.53 11.78 1.49
CA GLN A 209 -12.50 10.95 0.87
C GLN A 209 -13.08 9.75 0.12
N GLY A 210 -14.01 9.01 0.73
CA GLY A 210 -14.69 7.89 0.07
C GLY A 210 -15.41 8.31 -1.23
N LEU A 211 -16.00 9.51 -1.24
CA LEU A 211 -16.66 10.07 -2.42
C LEU A 211 -15.69 10.65 -3.45
N ALA A 212 -14.67 11.41 -3.01
CA ALA A 212 -13.63 11.99 -3.85
C ALA A 212 -12.89 10.90 -4.64
N ASN A 213 -12.67 9.74 -4.01
CA ASN A 213 -11.99 8.60 -4.62
C ASN A 213 -12.90 7.74 -5.52
N SER A 214 -14.20 8.05 -5.65
CA SER A 214 -15.13 7.32 -6.54
C SER A 214 -14.81 7.42 -8.04
N THR A 215 -13.91 8.33 -8.45
CA THR A 215 -13.47 8.52 -9.84
C THR A 215 -11.96 8.24 -10.03
N GLY A 216 -11.34 7.49 -9.11
CA GLY A 216 -9.90 7.20 -9.07
C GLY A 216 -9.24 7.68 -7.76
N PRO A 217 -7.96 7.36 -7.52
CA PRO A 217 -7.23 7.78 -6.32
C PRO A 217 -6.93 9.28 -6.38
N ARG A 218 -7.72 10.09 -5.68
CA ARG A 218 -7.76 11.57 -5.78
C ARG A 218 -7.54 12.32 -4.47
N LEU A 219 -7.87 11.74 -3.31
CA LEU A 219 -7.66 12.34 -1.99
C LEU A 219 -6.97 11.35 -1.03
N TYR A 220 -5.83 11.76 -0.49
CA TYR A 220 -5.03 11.03 0.49
C TYR A 220 -4.87 11.85 1.78
N PHE A 221 -4.92 11.21 2.95
CA PHE A 221 -4.68 11.86 4.23
C PHE A 221 -3.38 11.35 4.87
N ILE A 222 -2.56 12.30 5.33
CA ILE A 222 -1.45 12.02 6.22
C ILE A 222 -2.00 12.18 7.65
N TYR A 223 -2.01 11.08 8.40
CA TYR A 223 -2.53 11.02 9.76
C TYR A 223 -1.47 11.46 10.78
N PRO A 224 -1.85 11.88 12.00
CA PRO A 224 -0.89 12.30 13.03
C PRO A 224 0.01 11.12 13.48
N PRO A 225 1.22 11.39 14.03
CA PRO A 225 2.18 10.34 14.42
C PRO A 225 1.71 9.37 15.51
N THR A 226 0.65 9.76 16.23
CA THR A 226 -0.08 9.02 17.27
C THR A 226 -1.06 7.97 16.71
N TRP A 227 -1.35 8.03 15.41
CA TRP A 227 -2.25 7.09 14.75
C TRP A 227 -1.60 5.70 14.62
N ASN A 228 -2.37 4.62 14.83
CA ASN A 228 -1.87 3.24 14.81
C ASN A 228 -1.10 2.92 13.52
N PHE A 229 -1.66 3.31 12.37
CA PHE A 229 -1.05 3.17 11.05
C PHE A 229 -0.11 4.36 10.74
N ASN A 230 1.02 4.41 11.44
CA ASN A 230 1.97 5.52 11.37
C ASN A 230 2.73 5.64 10.02
N TYR A 231 2.54 4.70 9.08
CA TYR A 231 3.20 4.71 7.76
C TYR A 231 2.63 5.72 6.75
N THR A 232 1.52 6.42 7.04
CA THR A 232 0.86 7.27 6.02
C THR A 232 1.78 8.34 5.37
N PRO A 233 2.78 8.95 6.06
CA PRO A 233 3.78 9.78 5.39
C PRO A 233 4.68 8.98 4.43
N ALA A 234 5.13 7.79 4.82
CA ALA A 234 6.04 6.96 4.01
C ALA A 234 5.36 6.38 2.76
N ILE A 235 4.07 6.02 2.85
CA ILE A 235 3.25 5.61 1.69
C ILE A 235 3.00 6.79 0.75
N PHE A 236 2.72 7.98 1.29
CA PHE A 236 2.62 9.21 0.49
C PHE A 236 3.92 9.51 -0.27
N GLU A 237 5.06 9.43 0.40
CA GLU A 237 6.39 9.59 -0.22
C GLU A 237 6.67 8.52 -1.28
N PHE A 238 6.30 7.26 -1.04
CA PHE A 238 6.41 6.20 -2.05
C PHE A 238 5.53 6.47 -3.28
N TYR A 239 4.31 6.96 -3.09
CA TYR A 239 3.44 7.32 -4.22
C TYR A 239 4.00 8.49 -5.03
N GLN A 240 4.58 9.49 -4.37
CA GLN A 240 5.26 10.61 -5.01
C GLN A 240 6.54 10.16 -5.76
N ASN A 241 7.41 9.41 -5.07
CA ASN A 241 8.78 9.13 -5.51
C ASN A 241 8.90 7.88 -6.39
N GLN A 242 8.02 6.89 -6.24
CA GLN A 242 8.03 5.67 -7.09
C GLN A 242 6.83 5.63 -8.04
N LYS A 243 5.62 5.92 -7.54
CA LYS A 243 4.40 5.84 -8.38
C LYS A 243 4.11 7.08 -9.23
N ASN A 244 4.99 8.09 -9.25
CA ASN A 244 4.85 9.30 -10.07
C ASN A 244 3.63 10.19 -9.71
N TYR A 245 3.10 10.13 -8.48
CA TYR A 245 2.03 11.05 -8.07
C TYR A 245 2.54 12.48 -7.90
N THR A 246 1.69 13.45 -8.28
CA THR A 246 1.87 14.86 -7.93
C THR A 246 0.70 15.21 -7.02
N PHE A 247 1.03 15.66 -5.82
CA PHE A 247 0.06 15.95 -4.77
C PHE A 247 -0.08 17.47 -4.56
N THR A 248 -1.33 17.95 -4.54
CA THR A 248 -1.67 19.33 -4.18
C THR A 248 -2.21 19.37 -2.76
N GLN A 249 -1.67 20.23 -1.89
CA GLN A 249 -2.15 20.34 -0.52
C GLN A 249 -3.50 21.06 -0.47
N LEU A 250 -4.41 20.52 0.36
CA LEU A 250 -5.62 21.18 0.83
C LEU A 250 -5.38 21.64 2.28
N HIS A 251 -5.99 22.75 2.66
CA HIS A 251 -5.73 23.44 3.93
C HIS A 251 -6.97 23.61 4.81
N SER A 252 -8.18 23.32 4.30
CA SER A 252 -9.42 23.39 5.10
C SER A 252 -10.52 22.49 4.53
N ALA A 253 -11.54 22.23 5.36
CA ALA A 253 -12.74 21.48 4.98
C ALA A 253 -13.50 22.14 3.82
N GLU A 254 -13.62 23.47 3.79
CA GLU A 254 -14.26 24.22 2.69
C GLU A 254 -13.47 24.08 1.38
N GLN A 255 -12.13 24.11 1.44
CA GLN A 255 -11.29 23.93 0.26
C GLN A 255 -11.41 22.49 -0.27
N ALA A 256 -11.47 21.49 0.62
CA ALA A 256 -11.69 20.10 0.23
C ALA A 256 -13.08 19.93 -0.40
N LEU A 257 -14.14 20.46 0.23
CA LEU A 257 -15.51 20.43 -0.30
C LEU A 257 -15.59 21.07 -1.68
N LYS A 258 -15.00 22.27 -1.86
CA LYS A 258 -14.98 22.99 -3.12
C LYS A 258 -14.27 22.19 -4.23
N THR A 259 -13.17 21.52 -3.88
CA THR A 259 -12.38 20.69 -4.81
C THR A 259 -13.16 19.45 -5.28
N PHE A 260 -13.93 18.81 -4.39
CA PHE A 260 -14.62 17.53 -4.65
C PHE A 260 -16.15 17.63 -4.70
N LYS A 261 -16.72 18.83 -4.80
CA LYS A 261 -18.17 19.06 -4.86
C LYS A 261 -18.87 18.25 -5.95
N ALA A 262 -18.21 17.99 -7.08
CA ALA A 262 -18.78 17.21 -8.18
C ALA A 262 -19.07 15.73 -7.80
N GLN A 263 -18.40 15.20 -6.77
CA GLN A 263 -18.59 13.85 -6.26
C GLN A 263 -19.66 13.77 -5.15
N VAL A 264 -20.12 14.91 -4.61
CA VAL A 264 -21.04 15.00 -3.48
C VAL A 264 -22.44 15.44 -3.94
N LYS A 265 -23.47 14.65 -3.60
CA LYS A 265 -24.88 14.92 -3.95
C LYS A 265 -25.68 15.61 -2.85
N GLY A 266 -25.23 15.52 -1.61
CA GLY A 266 -25.93 16.05 -0.43
C GLY A 266 -25.14 15.83 0.85
N TYR A 267 -25.79 16.02 1.99
CA TYR A 267 -25.20 15.80 3.31
C TYR A 267 -26.16 15.09 4.26
N VAL A 268 -25.60 14.35 5.22
CA VAL A 268 -26.31 13.65 6.30
C VAL A 268 -25.85 14.24 7.63
N VAL A 269 -26.79 14.72 8.43
CA VAL A 269 -26.49 15.29 9.76
C VAL A 269 -26.51 14.17 10.80
N TRP A 270 -25.43 14.03 11.57
CA TRP A 270 -25.37 13.11 12.72
C TRP A 270 -25.58 13.83 14.05
N ASP A 271 -26.01 13.08 15.06
CA ASP A 271 -26.30 13.58 16.40
C ASP A 271 -25.10 13.37 17.33
N LYS A 272 -24.49 14.47 17.79
CA LYS A 272 -23.34 14.45 18.71
C LYS A 272 -23.70 13.90 20.09
N SER A 273 -24.98 13.87 20.47
CA SER A 273 -25.45 13.25 21.72
C SER A 273 -25.61 11.72 21.61
N VAL A 274 -25.67 11.17 20.39
CA VAL A 274 -25.82 9.74 20.11
C VAL A 274 -24.72 9.27 19.16
N ARG A 275 -23.57 8.83 19.70
CA ARG A 275 -22.38 8.32 18.95
C ARG A 275 -22.75 7.40 17.80
N THR A 276 -23.70 6.49 18.03
CA THR A 276 -24.19 5.47 17.07
C THR A 276 -24.82 6.07 15.81
N SER A 277 -25.36 7.30 15.90
CA SER A 277 -25.92 8.01 14.74
C SER A 277 -24.87 8.33 13.68
N LEU A 278 -23.60 8.55 14.05
CA LEU A 278 -22.47 8.76 13.13
C LEU A 278 -22.20 7.52 12.29
N ILE A 279 -22.29 6.34 12.91
CA ILE A 279 -22.05 5.04 12.27
C ILE A 279 -23.17 4.77 11.24
N VAL A 280 -24.42 5.02 11.62
CA VAL A 280 -25.58 4.95 10.70
C VAL A 280 -25.46 6.00 9.58
N ALA A 281 -24.97 7.20 9.88
CA ALA A 281 -24.76 8.24 8.88
C ALA A 281 -23.71 7.85 7.82
N PHE A 282 -22.63 7.14 8.18
CA PHE A 282 -21.67 6.61 7.21
C PHE A 282 -22.28 5.59 6.24
N THR A 283 -23.21 4.75 6.71
CA THR A 283 -23.97 3.83 5.83
C THR A 283 -24.77 4.61 4.79
N LEU A 284 -25.55 5.61 5.23
CA LEU A 284 -26.39 6.40 4.34
C LEU A 284 -25.55 7.28 3.38
N ALA A 285 -24.41 7.81 3.86
CA ALA A 285 -23.46 8.58 3.06
C ALA A 285 -22.96 7.82 1.83
N GLY A 286 -22.57 6.55 2.00
CA GLY A 286 -22.18 5.67 0.89
C GLY A 286 -23.32 5.39 -0.09
N LEU A 287 -24.54 5.17 0.41
CA LEU A 287 -25.72 4.89 -0.42
C LEU A 287 -26.18 6.09 -1.26
N GLU A 288 -26.17 7.30 -0.69
CA GLU A 288 -26.71 8.52 -1.34
C GLU A 288 -25.64 9.41 -1.98
N LYS A 289 -24.35 9.06 -1.84
CA LYS A 289 -23.19 9.88 -2.21
C LYS A 289 -23.20 11.23 -1.49
N ALA A 290 -23.39 11.17 -0.18
CA ALA A 290 -23.50 12.33 0.70
C ALA A 290 -22.33 12.38 1.69
N VAL A 291 -21.93 13.57 2.12
CA VAL A 291 -20.97 13.75 3.21
C VAL A 291 -21.67 13.67 4.57
N VAL A 292 -20.99 13.20 5.60
CA VAL A 292 -21.49 13.23 6.97
C VAL A 292 -21.02 14.50 7.66
N VAL A 293 -21.93 15.19 8.34
CA VAL A 293 -21.67 16.49 8.98
C VAL A 293 -22.35 16.61 10.33
N SER A 294 -21.77 17.38 11.24
CA SER A 294 -22.45 17.84 12.45
C SER A 294 -23.23 19.14 12.18
N GLU A 295 -24.05 19.56 13.15
CA GLU A 295 -24.86 20.79 13.06
C GLU A 295 -24.04 22.03 12.69
N GLU A 296 -22.88 22.22 13.31
CA GLU A 296 -22.01 23.38 13.06
C GLU A 296 -21.50 23.49 11.61
N MET A 297 -21.56 22.41 10.83
CA MET A 297 -21.14 22.36 9.43
C MET A 297 -22.30 22.51 8.43
N ILE A 298 -23.57 22.55 8.88
CA ILE A 298 -24.74 22.72 8.00
C ILE A 298 -24.63 23.98 7.11
N PRO A 299 -24.25 25.17 7.63
CA PRO A 299 -24.13 26.38 6.79
C PRO A 299 -23.11 26.23 5.65
N MET A 300 -22.04 25.46 5.86
CA MET A 300 -21.05 25.18 4.81
C MET A 300 -21.66 24.34 3.68
N MET A 301 -22.52 23.38 4.01
CA MET A 301 -23.21 22.54 3.02
C MET A 301 -24.26 23.32 2.24
N GLU A 302 -25.04 24.17 2.93
CA GLU A 302 -26.04 25.05 2.32
C GLU A 302 -25.39 26.08 1.39
N GLN A 303 -24.28 26.72 1.82
CA GLN A 303 -23.50 27.62 0.98
C GLN A 303 -22.87 26.90 -0.22
N ALA A 304 -22.50 25.63 -0.07
CA ALA A 304 -22.09 24.77 -1.16
C ALA A 304 -23.26 24.34 -2.07
N GLY A 305 -24.52 24.64 -1.73
CA GLY A 305 -25.70 24.26 -2.51
C GLY A 305 -25.99 22.76 -2.48
N LEU A 306 -25.53 22.05 -1.45
CA LEU A 306 -25.83 20.65 -1.23
C LEU A 306 -27.20 20.51 -0.54
N LYS A 307 -27.87 19.38 -0.78
CA LYS A 307 -29.18 19.09 -0.18
C LYS A 307 -29.02 18.27 1.11
N LEU A 308 -29.81 18.60 2.12
CA LEU A 308 -30.03 17.71 3.26
C LEU A 308 -30.65 16.40 2.75
N VAL A 309 -29.95 15.30 2.94
CA VAL A 309 -30.42 13.95 2.62
C VAL A 309 -31.21 13.39 3.80
N LYS A 310 -30.66 13.55 5.01
CA LYS A 310 -31.24 13.07 6.25
C LYS A 310 -30.64 13.82 7.43
N ASP A 311 -31.49 14.17 8.39
CA ASP A 311 -31.09 14.60 9.72
C ASP A 311 -31.41 13.47 10.71
N PHE A 312 -30.43 13.13 11.56
CA PHE A 312 -30.53 12.13 12.62
C PHE A 312 -30.58 12.72 14.03
N ARG A 313 -30.48 14.04 14.18
CA ARG A 313 -30.65 14.71 15.47
C ARG A 313 -32.00 14.35 16.09
N ASP A 314 -32.00 14.08 17.39
CA ASP A 314 -33.13 13.65 18.22
C ASP A 314 -33.78 12.31 17.83
N GLN A 315 -33.48 11.72 16.66
CA GLN A 315 -34.14 10.50 16.17
C GLN A 315 -33.87 9.28 17.06
N PHE A 316 -32.68 9.22 17.66
CA PHE A 316 -32.18 8.04 18.38
C PHE A 316 -32.04 8.27 19.89
N THR A 317 -32.45 9.44 20.40
CA THR A 317 -32.36 9.79 21.82
C THR A 317 -33.08 8.78 22.69
N GLY A 318 -32.36 8.19 23.66
CA GLY A 318 -32.88 7.17 24.58
C GLY A 318 -33.02 5.76 24.00
N LYS A 319 -32.57 5.51 22.77
CA LYS A 319 -32.56 4.17 22.16
C LYS A 319 -31.26 3.41 22.45
N SER A 320 -31.37 2.09 22.55
CA SER A 320 -30.24 1.17 22.57
C SER A 320 -29.60 0.99 21.18
N ASP A 321 -28.33 0.62 21.12
CA ASP A 321 -27.64 0.31 19.86
C ASP A 321 -28.33 -0.82 19.08
N ALA A 322 -28.88 -1.83 19.77
CA ALA A 322 -29.68 -2.87 19.16
C ALA A 322 -30.91 -2.31 18.41
N GLU A 323 -31.65 -1.36 18.99
CA GLU A 323 -32.77 -0.70 18.31
C GLU A 323 -32.31 0.18 17.13
N ILE A 324 -31.22 0.94 17.31
CA ILE A 324 -30.69 1.85 16.28
C ILE A 324 -30.21 1.05 15.06
N TYR A 325 -29.45 -0.03 15.29
CA TYR A 325 -28.96 -0.89 14.22
C TYR A 325 -30.05 -1.78 13.61
N THR A 326 -31.06 -2.22 14.38
CA THR A 326 -32.24 -2.91 13.80
C THR A 326 -32.99 -1.98 12.85
N TRP A 327 -33.22 -0.72 13.25
CA TRP A 327 -33.80 0.29 12.37
C TRP A 327 -32.93 0.54 11.13
N ALA A 328 -31.62 0.71 11.29
CA ALA A 328 -30.70 0.94 10.17
C ALA A 328 -30.66 -0.27 9.21
N TYR A 329 -30.72 -1.49 9.75
CA TYR A 329 -30.84 -2.72 8.98
C TYR A 329 -32.10 -2.66 8.10
N GLU A 330 -33.27 -2.41 8.69
CA GLU A 330 -34.55 -2.39 7.96
C GLU A 330 -34.58 -1.33 6.84
N GLN A 331 -33.99 -0.16 7.08
CA GLN A 331 -33.99 0.93 6.09
C GLN A 331 -32.94 0.76 4.99
N TYR A 332 -31.75 0.26 5.32
CA TYR A 332 -30.56 0.42 4.46
C TYR A 332 -29.89 -0.89 4.05
N TRP A 333 -29.99 -1.96 4.84
CA TRP A 333 -29.33 -3.24 4.56
C TRP A 333 -29.63 -3.83 3.16
N PRO A 334 -30.86 -3.77 2.61
CA PRO A 334 -31.16 -4.29 1.28
C PRO A 334 -30.39 -3.61 0.14
N ARG A 335 -29.85 -2.41 0.38
CA ARG A 335 -29.09 -1.62 -0.60
C ARG A 335 -27.58 -1.66 -0.38
N CYS A 336 -27.13 -2.17 0.77
CA CYS A 336 -25.72 -2.23 1.13
C CYS A 336 -25.00 -3.39 0.44
N SER A 337 -23.68 -3.25 0.28
CA SER A 337 -22.80 -4.33 -0.18
C SER A 337 -22.97 -5.60 0.65
N LYS A 338 -22.83 -6.75 -0.02
CA LYS A 338 -22.71 -8.09 0.60
C LYS A 338 -21.30 -8.66 0.48
N ASP A 339 -20.35 -7.88 -0.07
CA ASP A 339 -18.93 -8.24 -0.16
C ASP A 339 -18.09 -7.55 0.93
N PHE A 340 -18.59 -6.45 1.50
CA PHE A 340 -17.92 -5.67 2.55
C PHE A 340 -18.92 -5.20 3.61
N ILE A 341 -18.58 -5.41 4.89
CA ILE A 341 -19.30 -4.88 6.05
C ILE A 341 -18.30 -4.27 7.03
N ILE A 342 -18.67 -3.17 7.69
CA ILE A 342 -17.77 -2.41 8.58
C ILE A 342 -18.22 -2.50 10.04
N TRP A 343 -17.30 -2.90 10.92
CA TRP A 343 -17.39 -2.74 12.37
C TRP A 343 -16.61 -1.49 12.82
N MET A 344 -17.32 -0.51 13.39
CA MET A 344 -16.81 0.79 13.81
C MET A 344 -16.65 0.86 15.34
N GLY A 345 -16.13 -0.23 15.92
CA GLY A 345 -15.74 -0.32 17.32
C GLY A 345 -14.32 0.20 17.56
N GLY A 346 -13.57 -0.52 18.39
CA GLY A 346 -12.18 -0.25 18.80
C GLY A 346 -11.98 0.97 19.70
N GLU A 347 -12.78 2.02 19.53
CA GLU A 347 -12.90 3.16 20.43
C GLU A 347 -14.33 3.27 20.94
N SER A 348 -14.55 3.79 22.15
CA SER A 348 -15.87 3.89 22.77
C SER A 348 -16.04 5.20 23.56
N GLY A 349 -17.23 5.42 24.13
CA GLY A 349 -17.50 6.62 24.93
C GLY A 349 -17.48 7.89 24.07
N ASN A 350 -16.64 8.85 24.41
CA ASN A 350 -16.53 10.14 23.71
C ASN A 350 -15.56 10.14 22.52
N VAL A 351 -14.86 9.04 22.22
CA VAL A 351 -13.87 8.94 21.13
C VAL A 351 -14.39 8.06 19.99
N MET A 352 -14.03 8.41 18.75
CA MET A 352 -14.11 7.50 17.60
C MET A 352 -12.98 7.79 16.62
N LYS A 353 -12.37 6.75 16.05
CA LYS A 353 -11.27 6.85 15.08
C LYS A 353 -11.64 6.17 13.75
N PRO A 354 -12.55 6.76 12.95
CA PRO A 354 -13.22 6.05 11.85
C PRO A 354 -12.40 6.00 10.56
N GLY A 355 -11.12 5.64 10.62
CA GLY A 355 -10.20 5.64 9.47
C GLY A 355 -10.71 4.83 8.28
N VAL A 356 -11.31 3.66 8.54
CA VAL A 356 -11.84 2.73 7.52
C VAL A 356 -13.15 3.22 6.87
N ALA A 357 -13.73 4.34 7.33
CA ALA A 357 -15.00 4.82 6.80
C ALA A 357 -14.91 5.34 5.36
N ASP A 358 -13.74 5.79 4.89
CA ASP A 358 -13.53 6.16 3.48
C ASP A 358 -13.82 4.97 2.55
N TRP A 359 -13.35 3.79 2.93
CA TRP A 359 -13.55 2.53 2.23
C TRP A 359 -14.99 2.04 2.29
N GLY A 360 -15.60 2.02 3.48
CA GLY A 360 -16.98 1.59 3.62
C GLY A 360 -17.96 2.46 2.82
N ILE A 361 -17.70 3.77 2.75
CA ILE A 361 -18.48 4.71 1.91
C ILE A 361 -18.24 4.43 0.42
N TYR A 362 -16.97 4.26 0.01
CA TYR A 362 -16.60 3.90 -1.36
C TYR A 362 -17.21 2.57 -1.82
N LYS A 363 -17.37 1.60 -0.90
CA LYS A 363 -17.98 0.28 -1.15
C LYS A 363 -19.47 0.18 -0.86
N GLN A 364 -20.11 1.26 -0.40
CA GLN A 364 -21.52 1.26 0.02
C GLN A 364 -21.82 0.14 1.04
N ALA A 365 -20.90 -0.07 1.97
CA ALA A 365 -20.99 -1.08 3.02
C ALA A 365 -21.96 -0.64 4.13
N PHE A 366 -22.50 -1.62 4.85
CA PHE A 366 -23.21 -1.36 6.09
C PHE A 366 -22.21 -1.14 7.22
N PHE A 367 -22.45 -0.13 8.05
CA PHE A 367 -21.63 0.18 9.21
C PHE A 367 -22.39 -0.15 10.49
N ASN A 368 -21.72 -0.81 11.43
CA ASN A 368 -22.27 -1.15 12.73
C ASN A 368 -21.19 -1.17 13.82
N ASP A 369 -21.58 -1.37 15.08
CA ASP A 369 -20.71 -1.56 16.24
C ASP A 369 -21.43 -2.51 17.21
N LEU A 370 -21.91 -3.63 16.66
CA LEU A 370 -22.71 -4.61 17.37
C LEU A 370 -21.82 -5.56 18.17
N SER A 371 -22.25 -5.86 19.40
CA SER A 371 -21.60 -6.86 20.25
C SER A 371 -21.67 -8.26 19.64
N SER A 372 -20.50 -8.90 19.55
CA SER A 372 -20.32 -10.29 19.12
C SER A 372 -20.44 -11.29 20.29
N LYS A 373 -20.87 -10.83 21.46
CA LYS A 373 -20.94 -11.58 22.70
C LYS A 373 -22.31 -12.22 22.92
N PRO A 374 -22.42 -13.55 23.07
CA PRO A 374 -23.72 -14.24 23.18
C PRO A 374 -24.64 -13.77 24.34
N LYS A 375 -24.09 -13.13 25.38
CA LYS A 375 -24.87 -12.56 26.49
C LYS A 375 -25.64 -11.30 26.10
N ASP A 376 -25.18 -10.58 25.09
CA ASP A 376 -25.76 -9.32 24.62
C ASP A 376 -26.81 -9.63 23.54
N ALA A 377 -27.79 -10.46 23.91
CA ALA A 377 -28.57 -11.30 22.99
C ALA A 377 -29.20 -10.56 21.79
N ALA A 378 -29.65 -9.32 21.97
CA ALA A 378 -30.25 -8.53 20.89
C ALA A 378 -29.21 -8.05 19.85
N GLU A 379 -28.06 -7.57 20.31
CA GLU A 379 -26.97 -7.17 19.40
C GLU A 379 -26.33 -8.39 18.74
N TYR A 380 -26.08 -9.45 19.51
CA TYR A 380 -25.54 -10.71 19.00
C TYR A 380 -26.41 -11.33 17.92
N ALA A 381 -27.74 -11.37 18.11
CA ALA A 381 -28.66 -11.90 17.12
C ALA A 381 -28.62 -11.11 15.80
N LEU A 382 -28.48 -9.77 15.86
CA LEU A 382 -28.37 -8.93 14.67
C LEU A 382 -26.98 -9.07 14.00
N ALA A 383 -25.90 -9.11 14.77
CA ALA A 383 -24.55 -9.35 14.26
C ALA A 383 -24.46 -10.71 13.53
N ASN A 384 -24.93 -11.77 14.18
CA ASN A 384 -25.03 -13.11 13.61
C ASN A 384 -25.87 -13.13 12.32
N LYS A 385 -27.00 -12.42 12.30
CA LYS A 385 -27.86 -12.30 11.11
C LYS A 385 -27.13 -11.60 9.95
N LEU A 386 -26.54 -10.42 10.20
CA LEU A 386 -25.77 -9.66 9.21
C LEU A 386 -24.68 -10.53 8.56
N LEU A 387 -23.89 -11.24 9.38
CA LEU A 387 -22.81 -12.11 8.92
C LEU A 387 -23.34 -13.31 8.11
N SER A 388 -24.48 -13.88 8.50
CA SER A 388 -25.13 -14.99 7.77
C SER A 388 -25.66 -14.61 6.38
N GLU A 389 -25.88 -13.32 6.13
CA GLU A 389 -26.40 -12.77 4.87
C GLU A 389 -25.29 -12.18 3.97
N MET A 390 -24.02 -12.29 4.35
CA MET A 390 -22.88 -11.90 3.51
C MET A 390 -22.62 -12.91 2.40
N ASN A 391 -22.04 -12.44 1.29
CA ASN A 391 -21.57 -13.32 0.22
C ASN A 391 -20.43 -14.22 0.72
N SER A 392 -20.31 -15.42 0.12
CA SER A 392 -19.07 -16.19 0.27
C SER A 392 -17.88 -15.33 -0.19
N ARG A 393 -16.77 -15.36 0.55
CA ARG A 393 -15.57 -14.51 0.33
C ARG A 393 -15.73 -13.02 0.67
N ALA A 394 -16.83 -12.60 1.28
CA ALA A 394 -16.93 -11.25 1.81
C ALA A 394 -15.91 -10.97 2.93
N MET A 395 -15.65 -9.69 3.16
CA MET A 395 -14.75 -9.20 4.19
C MET A 395 -15.52 -8.47 5.29
N VAL A 396 -15.21 -8.84 6.54
CA VAL A 396 -15.56 -8.05 7.72
C VAL A 396 -14.36 -7.12 7.97
N MET A 397 -14.57 -5.82 7.91
CA MET A 397 -13.50 -4.84 8.08
C MET A 397 -13.80 -3.88 9.22
N GLY A 398 -12.76 -3.25 9.74
CA GLY A 398 -12.86 -2.50 10.98
C GLY A 398 -12.62 -3.40 12.20
N TRP A 399 -13.09 -3.00 13.39
CA TRP A 399 -12.76 -3.71 14.62
C TRP A 399 -13.92 -3.79 15.60
N HIS A 400 -13.90 -4.86 16.40
CA HIS A 400 -14.87 -5.13 17.48
C HIS A 400 -14.79 -4.06 18.59
N SER A 401 -15.77 -4.03 19.49
CA SER A 401 -15.91 -2.98 20.49
C SER A 401 -15.33 -3.42 21.83
N TYR A 402 -14.15 -2.92 22.22
CA TYR A 402 -13.53 -3.23 23.53
C TYR A 402 -14.41 -2.91 24.76
N ALA A 403 -15.50 -2.14 24.59
CA ALA A 403 -16.49 -1.86 25.62
C ALA A 403 -17.64 -2.89 25.70
N LYS A 404 -17.83 -3.75 24.68
CA LYS A 404 -18.94 -4.71 24.58
C LYS A 404 -18.46 -6.15 24.59
N ASP A 405 -17.58 -6.46 23.64
CA ASP A 405 -17.11 -7.79 23.29
C ASP A 405 -15.58 -7.85 23.25
N LYS A 406 -15.06 -9.03 22.94
CA LYS A 406 -13.64 -9.29 22.78
C LYS A 406 -13.30 -9.82 21.40
N GLU A 407 -12.02 -9.77 21.06
CA GLU A 407 -11.48 -10.34 19.83
C GLU A 407 -11.77 -11.85 19.73
N GLU A 408 -11.65 -12.61 20.82
CA GLU A 408 -12.02 -14.03 20.85
C GLU A 408 -13.50 -14.30 20.51
N GLU A 409 -14.40 -13.34 20.78
CA GLU A 409 -15.84 -13.45 20.51
C GLU A 409 -16.15 -13.01 19.07
N HIS A 410 -15.59 -11.88 18.63
CA HIS A 410 -15.82 -11.31 17.30
C HIS A 410 -15.24 -12.15 16.16
N VAL A 411 -13.96 -12.53 16.25
CA VAL A 411 -13.29 -13.29 15.20
C VAL A 411 -13.85 -14.71 15.16
N LYS A 412 -14.27 -15.30 16.30
CA LYS A 412 -14.99 -16.57 16.35
C LYS A 412 -16.33 -16.51 15.62
N LEU A 413 -17.17 -15.49 15.90
CA LEU A 413 -18.46 -15.33 15.26
C LEU A 413 -18.31 -15.18 13.75
N THR A 414 -17.39 -14.31 13.31
CA THR A 414 -17.05 -14.12 11.88
C THR A 414 -16.55 -15.41 11.22
N SER A 415 -15.64 -16.13 11.88
CA SER A 415 -15.06 -17.39 11.38
C SER A 415 -16.09 -18.52 11.25
N SER A 416 -17.15 -18.51 12.08
CA SER A 416 -18.24 -19.50 11.99
C SER A 416 -18.99 -19.48 10.66
N TYR A 417 -18.88 -18.38 9.89
CA TYR A 417 -19.42 -18.24 8.54
C TYR A 417 -18.36 -18.47 7.43
N GLY A 418 -17.11 -18.76 7.81
CA GLY A 418 -15.98 -18.86 6.86
C GLY A 418 -15.60 -17.52 6.24
N LEU A 419 -15.89 -16.42 6.94
CA LEU A 419 -15.50 -15.06 6.60
C LEU A 419 -14.17 -14.70 7.29
N CYS A 420 -13.47 -13.70 6.75
CA CYS A 420 -12.24 -13.17 7.35
C CYS A 420 -12.44 -11.75 7.86
N VAL A 421 -11.76 -11.42 8.96
CA VAL A 421 -11.57 -10.05 9.46
C VAL A 421 -10.33 -9.44 8.79
N ASP A 422 -10.37 -8.15 8.43
CA ASP A 422 -9.21 -7.45 7.85
C ASP A 422 -9.26 -5.94 8.14
N GLY A 423 -8.17 -5.39 8.69
CA GLY A 423 -7.99 -3.97 8.95
C GLY A 423 -8.77 -3.43 10.14
N LEU A 424 -8.08 -2.77 11.08
CA LEU A 424 -8.72 -2.12 12.22
C LEU A 424 -9.66 -0.98 11.78
N HIS A 425 -10.55 -0.55 12.68
CA HIS A 425 -11.40 0.65 12.50
C HIS A 425 -10.59 1.92 12.11
N THR A 426 -9.33 2.00 12.52
CA THR A 426 -8.35 3.06 12.19
C THR A 426 -7.68 2.92 10.81
N LEU A 427 -7.92 1.86 10.02
CA LEU A 427 -7.23 1.60 8.75
C LEU A 427 -7.44 2.75 7.74
N PRO A 428 -6.40 3.53 7.39
CA PRO A 428 -6.59 4.78 6.67
C PRO A 428 -6.46 4.65 5.15
N ASN A 429 -7.11 5.58 4.43
CA ASN A 429 -6.92 5.85 3.00
C ASN A 429 -7.24 4.66 2.07
N PHE A 430 -8.07 3.70 2.49
CA PHE A 430 -8.24 2.47 1.70
C PHE A 430 -9.00 2.69 0.39
N SER A 431 -9.89 3.69 0.33
CA SER A 431 -10.49 4.13 -0.93
C SER A 431 -9.47 4.70 -1.93
N PHE A 432 -8.30 5.17 -1.47
CA PHE A 432 -7.18 5.57 -2.33
C PHE A 432 -6.28 4.37 -2.65
N ASN A 433 -5.76 3.69 -1.62
CA ASN A 433 -4.72 2.66 -1.74
C ASN A 433 -5.14 1.47 -2.61
N SER A 434 -6.42 1.10 -2.58
CA SER A 434 -7.01 0.03 -3.39
C SER A 434 -7.03 0.27 -4.89
N GLN A 435 -6.87 1.52 -5.32
CA GLN A 435 -6.90 1.89 -6.73
C GLN A 435 -5.51 2.13 -7.32
N VAL A 436 -4.44 2.04 -6.51
CA VAL A 436 -3.06 2.21 -6.98
C VAL A 436 -2.47 0.83 -7.33
N PRO A 437 -2.21 0.52 -8.60
CA PRO A 437 -1.72 -0.79 -9.00
C PRO A 437 -0.26 -1.01 -8.63
N VAL A 438 0.11 -2.29 -8.56
CA VAL A 438 1.51 -2.72 -8.54
C VAL A 438 2.23 -2.21 -9.80
N THR A 439 3.53 -1.95 -9.72
CA THR A 439 4.35 -1.50 -10.85
C THR A 439 4.36 -2.59 -11.93
N LYS A 440 4.27 -2.20 -13.20
CA LYS A 440 4.17 -3.15 -14.32
C LYS A 440 5.38 -4.10 -14.33
N GLY A 441 5.11 -5.40 -14.24
CA GLY A 441 6.15 -6.44 -14.20
C GLY A 441 6.81 -6.65 -12.83
N PHE A 442 6.37 -5.95 -11.79
CA PHE A 442 6.83 -6.21 -10.42
C PHE A 442 6.48 -7.65 -10.01
N GLN A 443 7.44 -8.33 -9.38
CA GLN A 443 7.24 -9.64 -8.79
C GLN A 443 7.51 -9.52 -7.29
N PHE A 444 6.57 -9.99 -6.48
CA PHE A 444 6.79 -10.17 -5.06
C PHE A 444 7.87 -11.24 -4.89
N LYS A 445 8.95 -10.88 -4.19
CA LYS A 445 10.11 -11.73 -3.92
C LYS A 445 10.57 -11.56 -2.48
N ASN A 446 10.81 -12.67 -1.82
CA ASN A 446 11.13 -12.75 -0.41
C ASN A 446 12.63 -13.08 -0.21
N HIS A 447 13.18 -12.79 0.95
CA HIS A 447 14.59 -13.07 1.28
C HIS A 447 14.75 -14.47 1.86
N HIS A 448 14.66 -15.48 1.00
CA HIS A 448 14.94 -16.88 1.36
C HIS A 448 16.43 -17.08 1.68
N ASN A 449 16.74 -17.49 2.91
CA ASN A 449 18.08 -17.76 3.44
C ASN A 449 18.46 -19.25 3.32
N VAL A 450 17.48 -20.12 3.14
CA VAL A 450 17.66 -21.56 2.85
C VAL A 450 18.13 -21.75 1.39
N VAL A 451 19.35 -22.26 1.24
CA VAL A 451 19.97 -22.55 -0.06
C VAL A 451 19.78 -24.03 -0.41
N ALA A 452 19.19 -24.30 -1.58
CA ALA A 452 18.95 -25.67 -2.06
C ALA A 452 20.24 -26.51 -2.07
N GLY A 453 20.18 -27.73 -1.53
CA GLY A 453 21.32 -28.64 -1.43
C GLY A 453 22.31 -28.35 -0.30
N LYS A 454 22.24 -27.19 0.37
CA LYS A 454 23.02 -26.93 1.59
C LYS A 454 22.38 -27.65 2.78
N SER A 455 23.20 -28.30 3.60
CA SER A 455 22.74 -28.88 4.86
C SER A 455 22.73 -27.83 5.97
N TYR A 456 21.67 -27.84 6.77
CA TYR A 456 21.48 -26.99 7.95
C TYR A 456 21.32 -27.91 9.17
N ALA A 457 22.45 -28.41 9.66
CA ALA A 457 22.53 -29.26 10.84
C ALA A 457 22.80 -28.40 12.08
N PRO A 458 21.91 -28.37 13.09
CA PRO A 458 22.07 -27.55 14.29
C PRO A 458 23.15 -28.09 15.25
N GLU A 459 23.85 -27.17 15.90
CA GLU A 459 24.78 -27.46 16.99
C GLU A 459 24.06 -27.60 18.34
N LYS A 460 24.82 -27.83 19.43
CA LYS A 460 24.28 -27.90 20.80
C LYS A 460 24.01 -26.51 21.41
N LYS A 461 23.17 -25.70 20.75
CA LYS A 461 22.86 -24.31 21.11
C LYS A 461 21.36 -24.06 21.33
N VAL A 462 21.03 -22.88 21.83
CA VAL A 462 19.67 -22.33 21.76
C VAL A 462 19.57 -21.49 20.48
N TYR A 463 18.85 -22.00 19.49
CA TYR A 463 18.51 -21.20 18.31
C TYR A 463 17.33 -20.32 18.66
N ILE A 464 17.44 -19.03 18.35
CA ILE A 464 16.40 -18.04 18.61
C ILE A 464 16.03 -17.32 17.32
N THR A 465 14.75 -17.02 17.15
CA THR A 465 14.26 -16.20 16.03
C THR A 465 13.06 -15.37 16.49
N CYS A 466 12.90 -14.19 15.90
CA CYS A 466 11.87 -13.22 16.27
C CYS A 466 10.90 -13.02 15.11
N VAL A 467 9.60 -13.05 15.43
CA VAL A 467 8.51 -12.71 14.52
C VAL A 467 7.82 -11.47 15.07
N GLN A 468 7.67 -10.43 14.25
CA GLN A 468 6.75 -9.35 14.56
C GLN A 468 5.39 -9.63 13.94
N THR A 469 4.38 -9.44 14.77
CA THR A 469 2.99 -9.77 14.51
C THR A 469 2.11 -8.56 14.23
N ASP A 470 0.80 -8.80 14.14
CA ASP A 470 -0.25 -7.83 13.82
C ASP A 470 -0.17 -7.32 12.37
N GLY A 471 0.62 -7.99 11.53
CA GLY A 471 0.78 -7.69 10.12
C GLY A 471 1.68 -6.48 9.77
N LEU A 472 2.22 -6.53 8.55
CA LEU A 472 3.00 -5.44 7.94
C LEU A 472 2.23 -4.12 7.94
N GLY A 473 2.73 -3.17 8.73
CA GLY A 473 2.27 -1.78 8.74
C GLY A 473 1.86 -1.23 10.10
N LEU A 474 1.69 -2.07 11.12
CA LEU A 474 1.51 -1.57 12.49
C LEU A 474 2.85 -1.40 13.21
N GLY A 475 2.93 -0.33 14.02
CA GLY A 475 4.02 -0.08 14.97
C GLY A 475 5.42 0.11 14.35
N ALA A 476 6.18 -0.99 14.21
CA ALA A 476 7.63 -0.97 14.14
C ALA A 476 8.31 -0.98 12.75
N TRP A 477 7.61 -1.16 11.62
CA TRP A 477 8.25 -1.19 10.27
C TRP A 477 9.08 0.07 9.95
N THR A 478 8.60 1.24 10.41
CA THR A 478 9.22 2.56 10.17
C THR A 478 10.14 3.01 11.30
N LYS A 479 10.40 2.14 12.30
CA LYS A 479 11.16 2.48 13.52
C LYS A 479 12.65 2.14 13.39
N PRO A 480 13.51 2.71 14.26
CA PRO A 480 14.95 2.42 14.24
C PRO A 480 15.27 0.93 14.46
N GLY A 481 16.42 0.49 13.94
CA GLY A 481 16.94 -0.86 14.13
C GLY A 481 16.53 -1.87 13.06
N ARG A 482 15.51 -1.57 12.24
CA ARG A 482 15.11 -2.45 11.13
C ARG A 482 16.31 -2.73 10.20
N GLY A 483 16.54 -4.01 9.91
CA GLY A 483 17.68 -4.49 9.13
C GLY A 483 18.98 -4.72 9.92
N GLU A 484 19.08 -4.32 11.19
CA GLU A 484 20.28 -4.58 12.03
C GLU A 484 20.41 -6.06 12.45
N ILE A 485 19.32 -6.83 12.44
CA ILE A 485 19.26 -8.27 12.79
C ILE A 485 18.24 -9.02 11.90
N PRO A 486 18.38 -10.35 11.70
CA PRO A 486 17.37 -11.18 11.07
C PRO A 486 16.01 -11.09 11.79
N TYR A 487 14.93 -10.96 11.03
CA TYR A 487 13.62 -10.66 11.58
C TYR A 487 12.49 -11.12 10.64
N ALA A 488 11.48 -11.81 11.19
CA ALA A 488 10.32 -12.26 10.43
C ALA A 488 9.12 -11.33 10.59
N TRP A 489 8.32 -11.18 9.53
CA TRP A 489 7.19 -10.25 9.45
C TRP A 489 5.94 -10.90 8.87
N GLU A 490 4.84 -10.80 9.59
CA GLU A 490 3.51 -11.22 9.13
C GLU A 490 3.00 -10.40 7.93
N THR A 491 2.68 -11.06 6.81
CA THR A 491 2.21 -10.38 5.60
C THR A 491 0.69 -10.38 5.48
N LEU A 492 0.09 -9.19 5.44
CA LEU A 492 -1.34 -9.00 5.14
C LEU A 492 -1.65 -9.37 3.67
N MET A 493 -1.79 -10.68 3.41
CA MET A 493 -1.77 -11.26 2.06
C MET A 493 -2.87 -10.74 1.13
N ASN A 494 -4.04 -10.36 1.66
CA ASN A 494 -5.12 -9.74 0.90
C ASN A 494 -4.70 -8.42 0.25
N TYR A 495 -3.69 -7.72 0.77
CA TYR A 495 -3.21 -6.47 0.18
C TYR A 495 -2.66 -6.67 -1.23
N SER A 496 -2.34 -7.91 -1.63
CA SER A 496 -1.98 -8.26 -3.01
C SER A 496 -3.10 -7.99 -4.04
N TRP A 497 -4.32 -7.72 -3.59
CA TRP A 497 -5.46 -7.28 -4.40
C TRP A 497 -6.25 -6.11 -3.78
N LEU A 498 -6.24 -5.95 -2.45
CA LEU A 498 -6.86 -4.82 -1.74
C LEU A 498 -6.06 -3.51 -1.74
N ALA A 499 -4.73 -3.58 -1.76
CA ALA A 499 -3.84 -2.41 -1.67
C ALA A 499 -2.48 -2.72 -2.33
N PRO A 500 -2.44 -3.12 -3.62
CA PRO A 500 -1.28 -3.81 -4.19
C PRO A 500 -0.02 -2.94 -4.25
N ALA A 501 -0.14 -1.62 -4.48
CA ALA A 501 0.99 -0.71 -4.37
C ALA A 501 1.49 -0.50 -2.93
N MET A 502 0.64 -0.69 -1.91
CA MET A 502 1.05 -0.62 -0.51
C MET A 502 1.79 -1.90 -0.10
N LEU A 503 1.41 -3.07 -0.64
CA LEU A 503 2.19 -4.29 -0.48
C LEU A 503 3.55 -4.19 -1.20
N GLU A 504 3.58 -3.62 -2.41
CA GLU A 504 4.83 -3.33 -3.12
C GLU A 504 5.78 -2.44 -2.33
N PHE A 505 5.26 -1.43 -1.61
CA PHE A 505 6.09 -0.57 -0.76
C PHE A 505 6.92 -1.41 0.23
N PHE A 506 6.29 -2.33 0.97
CA PHE A 506 6.99 -3.18 1.95
C PHE A 506 8.06 -4.05 1.26
N TYR A 507 7.72 -4.71 0.15
CA TYR A 507 8.67 -5.55 -0.59
C TYR A 507 9.82 -4.74 -1.22
N SER A 508 9.54 -3.56 -1.76
CA SER A 508 10.55 -2.68 -2.38
C SER A 508 11.54 -2.07 -1.36
N GLN A 509 11.18 -2.09 -0.07
CA GLN A 509 12.01 -1.61 1.02
C GLN A 509 12.67 -2.74 1.82
N ALA A 510 12.36 -4.01 1.53
CA ALA A 510 12.90 -5.17 2.23
C ALA A 510 14.44 -5.14 2.25
N THR A 511 15.02 -5.37 3.43
CA THR A 511 16.45 -5.57 3.62
C THR A 511 16.74 -7.08 3.60
N PRO A 512 17.99 -7.51 3.35
CA PRO A 512 18.35 -8.94 3.38
C PRO A 512 18.07 -9.67 4.70
N ASN A 513 17.76 -8.94 5.77
CA ASN A 513 17.40 -9.48 7.09
C ASN A 513 15.88 -9.54 7.34
N ASP A 514 15.04 -8.98 6.46
CA ASP A 514 13.58 -9.05 6.57
C ASP A 514 13.04 -10.29 5.84
N PHE A 515 12.36 -11.17 6.57
CA PHE A 515 11.75 -12.37 6.01
C PHE A 515 10.22 -12.32 6.14
N PHE A 516 9.49 -12.45 5.04
CA PHE A 516 8.02 -12.39 5.04
C PHE A 516 7.39 -13.77 5.25
N ILE A 517 6.32 -13.84 6.05
CA ILE A 517 5.51 -15.04 6.26
C ILE A 517 4.03 -14.81 5.93
N GLY A 518 3.31 -15.87 5.57
CA GLY A 518 1.84 -15.85 5.60
C GLY A 518 1.36 -16.05 7.05
N CYS A 519 0.19 -15.52 7.38
CA CYS A 519 -0.23 -15.36 8.78
C CYS A 519 -1.75 -15.28 8.94
N LEU A 520 -2.19 -15.13 10.19
CA LEU A 520 -3.58 -14.92 10.61
C LEU A 520 -4.50 -16.07 10.16
N SER A 521 -3.94 -17.29 10.11
CA SER A 521 -4.61 -18.57 9.85
C SER A 521 -5.31 -18.77 8.51
N GLY A 522 -5.53 -17.74 7.68
CA GLY A 522 -6.35 -17.85 6.46
C GLY A 522 -5.87 -16.99 5.30
N PRO A 523 -6.74 -16.74 4.29
CA PRO A 523 -6.48 -15.71 3.29
C PRO A 523 -6.50 -14.29 3.91
N GLY A 524 -7.23 -14.13 5.02
CA GLY A 524 -7.16 -13.04 5.99
C GLY A 524 -7.50 -13.61 7.38
N TYR A 525 -7.70 -12.75 8.38
CA TYR A 525 -7.77 -13.18 9.78
C TYR A 525 -9.01 -14.02 10.10
N MET A 526 -8.79 -15.23 10.62
CA MET A 526 -9.84 -16.16 11.05
C MET A 526 -9.34 -17.14 12.12
N TYR A 527 -10.25 -17.81 12.82
CA TYR A 527 -9.95 -18.87 13.80
C TYR A 527 -10.35 -20.25 13.24
N PRO A 528 -9.39 -21.10 12.80
CA PRO A 528 -9.67 -22.36 12.12
C PRO A 528 -10.44 -23.39 12.95
N LYS A 529 -10.41 -23.33 14.29
CA LYS A 529 -11.26 -24.15 15.18
C LYS A 529 -12.73 -23.73 15.13
N ALA A 530 -13.01 -22.44 14.88
CA ALA A 530 -14.35 -21.91 14.72
C ALA A 530 -14.90 -22.04 13.28
N VAL A 531 -14.04 -22.20 12.27
CA VAL A 531 -14.47 -22.40 10.88
C VAL A 531 -15.17 -23.76 10.71
N PRO A 532 -16.37 -23.82 10.11
CA PRO A 532 -17.05 -25.09 9.83
C PRO A 532 -16.15 -26.02 8.98
N PRO A 533 -16.02 -27.32 9.31
CA PRO A 533 -15.02 -28.21 8.67
C PRO A 533 -15.07 -28.27 7.14
N LYS A 534 -16.26 -28.10 6.53
CA LYS A 534 -16.44 -28.05 5.07
C LYS A 534 -15.88 -26.78 4.40
N LEU A 535 -15.66 -25.70 5.17
CA LEU A 535 -15.18 -24.39 4.68
C LEU A 535 -13.68 -24.19 4.89
N LEU A 536 -13.06 -24.90 5.84
CA LEU A 536 -11.64 -24.73 6.16
C LEU A 536 -10.70 -25.12 4.99
N PRO A 537 -10.81 -26.29 4.33
CA PRO A 537 -9.93 -26.64 3.21
C PRO A 537 -9.90 -25.62 2.04
N PRO A 538 -11.04 -25.11 1.52
CA PRO A 538 -11.00 -24.09 0.47
C PRO A 538 -10.54 -22.70 0.95
N LEU A 539 -10.53 -22.42 2.26
CA LEU A 539 -9.89 -21.20 2.81
C LEU A 539 -8.36 -21.36 2.85
N ILE A 540 -7.86 -22.50 3.35
CA ILE A 540 -6.43 -22.85 3.32
C ILE A 540 -5.90 -22.89 1.87
N GLY A 541 -6.69 -23.39 0.92
CA GLY A 541 -6.35 -23.37 -0.51
C GLY A 541 -6.10 -21.95 -1.06
N ARG A 542 -6.92 -20.97 -0.67
CA ARG A 542 -6.71 -19.55 -1.05
C ARG A 542 -5.51 -18.93 -0.35
N ALA A 543 -5.29 -19.28 0.92
CA ALA A 543 -4.09 -18.86 1.64
C ALA A 543 -2.82 -19.35 0.92
N ARG A 544 -2.80 -20.60 0.46
CA ARG A 544 -1.71 -21.14 -0.39
C ARG A 544 -1.55 -20.36 -1.70
N GLU A 545 -2.64 -20.10 -2.44
CA GLU A 545 -2.59 -19.32 -3.69
C GLU A 545 -1.98 -17.91 -3.48
N LEU A 546 -2.29 -17.29 -2.33
CA LEU A 546 -1.69 -16.01 -1.93
C LEU A 546 -0.22 -16.16 -1.54
N MET A 547 0.17 -17.20 -0.79
CA MET A 547 1.58 -17.49 -0.48
C MET A 547 2.42 -17.69 -1.74
N GLU A 548 1.93 -18.46 -2.71
CA GLU A 548 2.59 -18.71 -3.99
C GLU A 548 2.77 -17.42 -4.81
N LYS A 549 1.76 -16.53 -4.81
CA LYS A 549 1.82 -15.20 -5.45
C LYS A 549 2.81 -14.25 -4.76
N LEU A 550 3.03 -14.42 -3.46
CA LEU A 550 3.82 -13.51 -2.61
C LEU A 550 5.22 -14.06 -2.25
N ASP A 551 5.61 -15.22 -2.78
CA ASP A 551 6.90 -15.86 -2.50
C ASP A 551 7.09 -16.23 -1.00
N LEU A 552 6.00 -16.66 -0.36
CA LEU A 552 5.95 -17.07 1.05
C LEU A 552 5.99 -18.59 1.16
N ASN A 553 6.77 -19.13 2.10
CA ASN A 553 6.91 -20.58 2.34
C ASN A 553 6.78 -20.98 3.83
N VAL A 554 6.51 -20.03 4.72
CA VAL A 554 6.20 -20.26 6.13
C VAL A 554 4.82 -19.66 6.41
N PHE A 555 4.03 -20.35 7.25
CA PHE A 555 2.67 -19.93 7.60
C PHE A 555 2.41 -19.95 9.11
N GLU A 556 1.83 -18.86 9.62
CA GLU A 556 1.48 -18.65 11.03
C GLU A 556 -0.02 -18.91 11.27
N ILE A 557 -0.32 -19.62 12.36
CA ILE A 557 -1.66 -20.13 12.69
C ILE A 557 -2.04 -19.72 14.13
N MET A 558 -2.93 -18.73 14.21
CA MET A 558 -3.51 -18.13 15.40
C MET A 558 -4.95 -18.63 15.64
N ASP A 559 -5.31 -19.01 16.87
CA ASP A 559 -6.71 -19.32 17.23
C ASP A 559 -7.02 -19.08 18.72
N TYR A 560 -7.94 -18.16 19.01
CA TYR A 560 -8.41 -17.86 20.38
C TYR A 560 -9.86 -18.26 20.64
N SER A 561 -10.51 -18.96 19.71
CA SER A 561 -11.96 -19.21 19.74
C SER A 561 -12.45 -20.04 20.94
N GLU A 562 -11.54 -20.65 21.71
CA GLU A 562 -11.83 -21.48 22.89
C GLU A 562 -11.15 -20.92 24.15
N GLY A 563 -11.09 -19.60 24.30
CA GLY A 563 -10.59 -18.94 25.52
C GLY A 563 -10.41 -17.43 25.40
N ALA A 564 -9.35 -16.90 26.04
CA ALA A 564 -8.93 -15.50 26.00
C ALA A 564 -7.46 -15.34 25.56
N GLU A 565 -7.01 -14.12 25.26
CA GLU A 565 -5.67 -13.80 24.73
C GLU A 565 -4.49 -14.46 25.49
N VAL A 566 -4.51 -14.51 26.83
CA VAL A 566 -3.43 -15.12 27.66
C VAL A 566 -3.89 -16.36 28.43
N GLY A 567 -5.16 -16.40 28.86
CA GLY A 567 -5.75 -17.49 29.63
C GLY A 567 -6.54 -18.49 28.78
N GLY A 568 -6.42 -18.40 27.46
CA GLY A 568 -7.18 -19.20 26.51
C GLY A 568 -6.37 -20.28 25.84
N ASN A 569 -7.11 -21.13 25.15
CA ASN A 569 -6.57 -22.28 24.46
C ASN A 569 -6.12 -21.89 23.04
N THR A 570 -4.88 -21.45 22.93
CA THR A 570 -4.17 -21.16 21.66
C THR A 570 -3.72 -22.40 20.90
N ASP A 571 -3.83 -23.56 21.54
CA ASP A 571 -3.42 -24.82 20.94
C ASP A 571 -4.39 -25.27 19.84
N LEU A 572 -3.82 -25.97 18.87
CA LEU A 572 -4.54 -26.50 17.71
C LEU A 572 -4.77 -28.01 17.90
N PRO A 573 -5.99 -28.51 17.61
CA PRO A 573 -6.24 -29.94 17.56
C PRO A 573 -5.60 -30.52 16.30
N GLU A 574 -5.19 -31.79 16.37
CA GLU A 574 -4.54 -32.53 15.27
C GLU A 574 -5.26 -32.37 13.92
N LYS A 575 -6.61 -32.42 13.92
CA LYS A 575 -7.46 -32.22 12.73
C LYS A 575 -7.24 -30.88 12.01
N VAL A 576 -6.89 -29.82 12.74
CA VAL A 576 -6.62 -28.49 12.18
C VAL A 576 -5.20 -28.46 11.63
N VAL A 577 -4.22 -28.96 12.39
CA VAL A 577 -2.82 -29.04 11.96
C VAL A 577 -2.67 -29.86 10.68
N GLU A 578 -3.34 -31.01 10.58
CA GLU A 578 -3.39 -31.83 9.37
C GLU A 578 -4.01 -31.10 8.16
N ALA A 579 -5.03 -30.27 8.37
CA ALA A 579 -5.63 -29.49 7.28
C ALA A 579 -4.63 -28.50 6.66
N TYR A 580 -3.73 -27.90 7.45
CA TYR A 580 -2.64 -27.06 6.92
C TYR A 580 -1.55 -27.88 6.24
N TYR A 581 -1.08 -28.99 6.84
CA TYR A 581 -0.07 -29.86 6.22
C TYR A 581 -0.49 -30.41 4.85
N GLN A 582 -1.79 -30.69 4.68
CA GLN A 582 -2.38 -31.16 3.42
C GLN A 582 -2.68 -30.01 2.45
N GLY A 583 -3.19 -28.88 2.95
CA GLY A 583 -3.57 -27.73 2.12
C GLY A 583 -2.37 -26.93 1.60
N MET A 584 -1.25 -26.90 2.34
CA MET A 584 -0.03 -26.15 2.04
C MET A 584 1.20 -27.08 1.89
N PRO A 585 1.25 -27.93 0.84
CA PRO A 585 2.34 -28.90 0.66
C PRO A 585 3.71 -28.25 0.44
N ASN A 586 3.73 -27.02 -0.08
CA ASN A 586 4.95 -26.25 -0.39
C ASN A 586 5.52 -25.47 0.82
N ALA A 587 4.82 -25.45 1.96
CA ALA A 587 5.32 -24.77 3.16
C ALA A 587 6.46 -25.58 3.79
N ILE A 588 7.56 -24.91 4.16
CA ILE A 588 8.72 -25.55 4.82
C ILE A 588 8.49 -25.79 6.31
N GLY A 589 7.51 -25.11 6.89
CA GLY A 589 7.12 -25.22 8.30
C GLY A 589 6.01 -24.23 8.65
N PHE A 590 5.50 -24.39 9.86
CA PHE A 590 4.40 -23.60 10.42
C PHE A 590 4.81 -23.06 11.80
N ILE A 591 4.20 -21.95 12.20
CA ILE A 591 4.29 -21.45 13.57
C ILE A 591 2.90 -21.22 14.16
N ASN A 592 2.75 -21.26 15.48
CA ASN A 592 1.44 -21.20 16.13
C ASN A 592 1.42 -20.31 17.39
N GLY A 593 0.30 -19.60 17.52
CA GLY A 593 -0.04 -18.77 18.67
C GLY A 593 0.09 -17.29 18.35
N TYR A 594 0.02 -16.48 19.39
CA TYR A 594 0.37 -15.05 19.38
C TYR A 594 0.84 -14.68 20.81
N THR A 595 0.20 -15.25 21.82
CA THR A 595 0.81 -15.53 23.13
C THR A 595 1.49 -16.90 23.14
N PRO A 596 2.29 -17.24 24.18
CA PRO A 596 2.94 -18.54 24.25
C PRO A 596 1.95 -19.69 24.13
N SER A 597 2.29 -20.67 23.32
CA SER A 597 1.43 -21.80 22.96
C SER A 597 2.20 -23.11 23.12
N SER A 598 1.59 -24.27 22.89
CA SER A 598 2.26 -25.56 23.12
C SER A 598 1.90 -26.64 22.10
N THR A 599 1.47 -26.24 20.90
CA THR A 599 1.25 -27.15 19.78
C THR A 599 2.56 -27.38 19.05
N PHE A 600 2.99 -28.63 19.00
CA PHE A 600 4.21 -29.04 18.30
C PHE A 600 3.90 -30.26 17.44
N ALA A 601 4.33 -30.24 16.18
CA ALA A 601 4.15 -31.35 15.26
C ALA A 601 5.30 -31.40 14.25
N ILE A 602 5.55 -32.54 13.62
CA ILE A 602 6.49 -32.63 12.51
C ILE A 602 6.05 -33.64 11.46
N LYS A 603 5.96 -33.19 10.20
CA LYS A 603 5.55 -34.03 9.07
C LYS A 603 6.44 -33.82 7.86
N ASP A 604 7.11 -34.87 7.40
CA ASP A 604 8.04 -34.83 6.26
C ASP A 604 9.14 -33.76 6.40
N LYS A 605 9.70 -33.62 7.62
CA LYS A 605 10.66 -32.56 8.02
C LYS A 605 10.11 -31.13 7.99
N ARG A 606 8.80 -30.93 7.84
CA ARG A 606 8.14 -29.63 8.04
C ARG A 606 7.66 -29.57 9.49
N PRO A 607 8.26 -28.75 10.37
CA PRO A 607 7.81 -28.64 11.76
C PRO A 607 6.66 -27.63 11.88
N LEU A 608 5.82 -27.81 12.90
CA LEU A 608 4.97 -26.77 13.48
C LEU A 608 5.48 -26.48 14.87
N ILE A 609 5.80 -25.21 15.15
CA ILE A 609 6.40 -24.76 16.42
C ILE A 609 5.59 -23.61 17.01
N SER A 610 5.08 -23.78 18.23
CA SER A 610 4.45 -22.69 18.97
C SER A 610 5.45 -21.64 19.44
N TYR A 611 4.97 -20.40 19.65
CA TYR A 611 5.74 -19.38 20.36
C TYR A 611 6.08 -19.81 21.79
N ASP A 612 7.34 -19.69 22.20
CA ASP A 612 7.81 -19.91 23.57
C ASP A 612 7.65 -18.64 24.44
N TYR A 613 7.80 -17.46 23.83
CA TYR A 613 7.88 -16.19 24.55
C TYR A 613 7.13 -15.06 23.84
N TYR A 614 6.35 -14.29 24.60
CA TYR A 614 5.73 -13.04 24.16
C TYR A 614 6.49 -11.85 24.75
N LEU A 615 7.22 -11.13 23.90
CA LEU A 615 7.89 -9.90 24.28
C LEU A 615 6.88 -8.75 24.27
N SER A 616 6.30 -8.46 25.43
CA SER A 616 5.40 -7.32 25.61
C SER A 616 6.13 -5.98 25.41
N PRO A 617 5.43 -4.88 25.10
CA PRO A 617 6.05 -3.55 24.97
C PRO A 617 6.60 -3.00 26.30
N SER A 618 6.04 -3.45 27.43
CA SER A 618 6.33 -2.93 28.78
C SER A 618 7.39 -3.72 29.56
N ARG A 619 7.68 -4.97 29.16
CA ARG A 619 8.70 -5.82 29.78
C ARG A 619 10.08 -5.12 29.79
N LEU A 620 10.79 -5.11 30.91
CA LEU A 620 12.12 -4.51 30.96
C LEU A 620 13.14 -5.37 30.19
N VAL A 621 14.20 -4.76 29.65
CA VAL A 621 15.22 -5.48 28.86
C VAL A 621 15.90 -6.56 29.71
N GLU A 622 16.25 -6.22 30.95
CA GLU A 622 16.90 -7.12 31.92
C GLU A 622 15.98 -8.29 32.32
N GLU A 623 14.67 -8.04 32.45
CA GLU A 623 13.68 -9.09 32.70
C GLU A 623 13.53 -10.01 31.49
N ALA A 624 13.43 -9.48 30.27
CA ALA A 624 13.35 -10.30 29.05
C ALA A 624 14.60 -11.17 28.84
N VAL A 625 15.79 -10.66 29.20
CA VAL A 625 17.03 -11.46 29.21
C VAL A 625 16.94 -12.61 30.22
N ALA A 626 16.45 -12.33 31.44
CA ALA A 626 16.28 -13.35 32.47
C ALA A 626 15.25 -14.43 32.06
N ASP A 627 14.09 -14.01 31.53
CA ASP A 627 13.02 -14.89 31.03
C ASP A 627 13.55 -15.84 29.95
N LEU A 628 14.36 -15.35 28.99
CA LEU A 628 14.92 -16.15 27.91
C LEU A 628 16.01 -17.13 28.39
N HIS A 629 16.82 -16.75 29.39
CA HIS A 629 17.74 -17.69 30.06
C HIS A 629 16.99 -18.76 30.87
N GLU A 630 15.88 -18.41 31.54
CA GLU A 630 15.06 -19.36 32.27
C GLU A 630 14.41 -20.38 31.32
N LEU A 631 13.84 -19.94 30.20
CA LEU A 631 13.33 -20.83 29.14
C LEU A 631 14.42 -21.77 28.61
N ALA A 632 15.63 -21.28 28.38
CA ALA A 632 16.77 -22.07 27.92
C ALA A 632 17.29 -23.09 28.97
N ALA A 633 17.14 -22.78 30.26
CA ALA A 633 17.49 -23.67 31.36
C ALA A 633 16.44 -24.77 31.59
N ILE A 634 15.15 -24.43 31.52
CA ILE A 634 14.03 -25.37 31.56
C ILE A 634 14.14 -26.35 30.38
N ASN A 635 14.27 -25.82 29.16
CA ASN A 635 14.40 -26.61 27.94
C ASN A 635 15.85 -27.07 27.70
N SER A 636 16.45 -27.76 28.69
CA SER A 636 17.87 -28.14 28.73
C SER A 636 18.36 -29.06 27.58
N LYS A 637 17.47 -29.72 26.83
CA LYS A 637 17.83 -30.53 25.66
C LYS A 637 18.32 -29.61 24.53
N ARG A 638 19.41 -29.97 23.85
CA ARG A 638 20.01 -29.17 22.77
C ARG A 638 20.05 -29.93 21.43
N PRO A 639 19.82 -29.28 20.27
CA PRO A 639 19.42 -27.88 20.11
C PRO A 639 18.07 -27.57 20.78
N TYR A 640 17.90 -26.35 21.28
CA TYR A 640 16.59 -25.82 21.66
C TYR A 640 16.20 -24.77 20.62
N PHE A 641 14.94 -24.76 20.20
CA PHE A 641 14.39 -23.86 19.20
C PHE A 641 13.41 -22.93 19.90
N LEU A 642 13.87 -21.75 20.27
CA LEU A 642 13.12 -20.74 21.02
C LEU A 642 12.51 -19.73 20.05
N LEU A 643 11.19 -19.77 19.87
CA LEU A 643 10.45 -18.88 18.98
C LEU A 643 9.87 -17.69 19.77
N VAL A 644 10.26 -16.47 19.41
CA VAL A 644 9.82 -15.24 20.08
C VAL A 644 8.78 -14.50 19.25
N HIS A 645 7.62 -14.27 19.86
CA HIS A 645 6.62 -13.32 19.42
C HIS A 645 7.00 -11.92 19.90
N VAL A 646 7.11 -10.95 18.98
CA VAL A 646 7.39 -9.55 19.32
C VAL A 646 6.18 -8.69 19.00
N ARG A 647 5.60 -8.09 20.06
CA ARG A 647 4.45 -7.19 19.95
C ARG A 647 4.83 -5.94 19.12
N GLU A 648 3.99 -5.61 18.14
CA GLU A 648 4.19 -4.63 17.06
C GLU A 648 4.72 -3.24 17.47
N ASN A 649 4.45 -2.78 18.69
CA ASN A 649 4.94 -1.51 19.24
C ASN A 649 6.39 -1.57 19.78
N SER A 650 7.04 -2.73 19.75
CA SER A 650 8.44 -2.90 20.15
C SER A 650 9.37 -2.63 18.97
N ASP A 651 10.22 -1.61 19.04
CA ASP A 651 11.22 -1.38 17.99
C ASP A 651 12.36 -2.42 18.01
N ILE A 652 13.01 -2.56 16.84
CA ILE A 652 14.03 -3.59 16.62
C ILE A 652 15.29 -3.29 17.44
N LYS A 653 15.57 -2.02 17.81
CA LYS A 653 16.70 -1.69 18.70
C LYS A 653 16.49 -2.24 20.11
N ARG A 654 15.27 -2.14 20.64
CA ARG A 654 14.92 -2.78 21.91
C ARG A 654 15.11 -4.28 21.84
N VAL A 655 14.59 -4.95 20.80
CA VAL A 655 14.76 -6.41 20.61
C VAL A 655 16.25 -6.77 20.53
N LYS A 656 17.02 -6.09 19.68
CA LYS A 656 18.47 -6.31 19.56
C LYS A 656 19.19 -6.16 20.90
N SER A 657 18.83 -5.15 21.70
CA SER A 657 19.46 -4.92 23.02
C SER A 657 19.19 -6.00 24.07
N ILE A 658 18.13 -6.79 23.88
CA ILE A 658 17.85 -8.01 24.65
C ILE A 658 18.74 -9.14 24.13
N LEU A 659 18.71 -9.40 22.82
CA LEU A 659 19.44 -10.50 22.18
C LEU A 659 20.97 -10.39 22.37
N ASP A 660 21.52 -9.18 22.28
CA ASP A 660 22.95 -8.89 22.51
C ASP A 660 23.45 -9.29 23.92
N LYS A 661 22.54 -9.46 24.90
CA LYS A 661 22.86 -9.80 26.29
C LYS A 661 22.78 -11.30 26.62
N LEU A 662 22.26 -12.13 25.72
CA LEU A 662 22.03 -13.57 25.97
C LEU A 662 23.31 -14.44 25.97
N GLY A 663 24.43 -13.91 25.46
CA GLY A 663 25.70 -14.63 25.41
C GLY A 663 25.78 -15.74 24.37
N SER A 664 26.90 -16.48 24.35
CA SER A 664 27.28 -17.35 23.23
C SER A 664 26.59 -18.72 23.18
N GLU A 665 25.71 -19.05 24.13
CA GLU A 665 24.89 -20.28 24.03
C GLU A 665 23.66 -20.08 23.12
N PHE A 666 23.28 -18.83 22.87
CA PHE A 666 22.20 -18.44 21.98
C PHE A 666 22.74 -18.09 20.59
N GLU A 667 22.00 -18.46 19.55
CA GLU A 667 22.32 -18.12 18.16
C GLU A 667 21.06 -17.58 17.46
N LEU A 668 21.06 -16.28 17.15
CA LEU A 668 20.01 -15.64 16.38
C LEU A 668 20.09 -16.06 14.91
N VAL A 669 19.00 -16.61 14.39
CA VAL A 669 18.91 -17.10 13.01
C VAL A 669 17.62 -16.60 12.31
N PRO A 670 17.62 -16.46 10.98
CA PRO A 670 16.40 -16.27 10.20
C PRO A 670 15.40 -17.43 10.41
N LEU A 671 14.10 -17.11 10.37
CA LEU A 671 13.02 -18.07 10.67
C LEU A 671 12.98 -19.27 9.72
N ASP A 672 13.31 -19.11 8.44
CA ASP A 672 13.37 -20.22 7.48
C ASP A 672 14.54 -21.18 7.78
N ILE A 673 15.69 -20.65 8.20
CA ILE A 673 16.81 -21.45 8.70
C ILE A 673 16.45 -22.15 10.02
N PHE A 674 15.80 -21.45 10.95
CA PHE A 674 15.30 -21.98 12.23
C PHE A 674 14.39 -23.21 12.01
N LEU A 675 13.34 -23.06 11.18
CA LEU A 675 12.41 -24.14 10.86
C LEU A 675 13.11 -25.29 10.09
N THR A 676 14.04 -24.98 9.19
CA THR A 676 14.81 -26.01 8.47
C THR A 676 15.69 -26.85 9.42
N MET A 677 16.33 -26.22 10.41
CA MET A 677 17.10 -26.95 11.43
C MET A 677 16.21 -27.79 12.34
N ALA A 678 15.10 -27.21 12.81
CA ALA A 678 14.14 -27.90 13.66
C ALA A 678 13.46 -29.09 12.96
N GLY A 679 13.18 -28.97 11.66
CA GLY A 679 12.67 -30.05 10.82
C GLY A 679 13.67 -31.18 10.55
N ASN A 680 14.97 -30.89 10.59
CA ASN A 680 16.02 -31.91 10.42
C ASN A 680 16.41 -32.62 11.73
N GLN A 681 16.36 -31.91 12.87
CA GLN A 681 16.73 -32.45 14.18
C GLN A 681 15.81 -31.92 15.29
N PRO A 682 14.54 -32.35 15.32
CA PRO A 682 13.59 -31.90 16.33
C PRO A 682 13.99 -32.40 17.71
N THR A 683 13.86 -31.52 18.71
CA THR A 683 14.10 -31.85 20.13
C THR A 683 12.87 -31.72 21.00
N PHE A 684 11.87 -30.95 20.56
CA PHE A 684 10.51 -30.90 21.10
C PHE A 684 9.81 -32.26 21.01
N GLN A 685 8.71 -32.41 21.74
CA GLN A 685 7.82 -33.58 21.67
C GLN A 685 6.52 -33.15 20.99
N GLU A 686 5.96 -34.00 20.13
CA GLU A 686 4.68 -33.68 19.49
C GLU A 686 3.57 -33.58 20.52
N ARG A 687 2.77 -32.52 20.41
CA ARG A 687 1.65 -32.21 21.29
C ARG A 687 0.59 -31.46 20.50
N PHE A 688 -0.64 -31.93 20.62
CA PHE A 688 -1.83 -31.27 20.09
C PHE A 688 -2.79 -30.93 21.22
N LEU A 689 -3.68 -29.97 20.98
CA LEU A 689 -4.84 -29.76 21.84
C LEU A 689 -5.62 -31.08 21.97
N GLN A 690 -5.76 -31.55 23.20
CA GLN A 690 -6.64 -32.66 23.52
C GLN A 690 -8.11 -32.23 23.41
N PRO A 691 -9.01 -33.11 22.94
CA PRO A 691 -10.44 -32.85 23.03
C PRO A 691 -10.83 -32.58 24.49
N THR A 692 -11.57 -31.51 24.74
CA THR A 692 -12.28 -31.35 26.01
C THR A 692 -13.27 -32.50 26.14
N SER A 693 -13.19 -33.27 27.23
CA SER A 693 -14.23 -34.23 27.60
C SER A 693 -15.55 -33.49 27.80
N GLU A 694 -16.58 -33.88 27.04
CA GLU A 694 -17.96 -33.37 27.15
C GLU A 694 -18.60 -33.69 28.51
#